data_AF-A0A7V8UC42-F1
#
_entry.id   AF-A0A7V8UC42-F1
#
_cell.length_a   1.000
_cell.length_b   1.000
_cell.length_c   1.000
_cell.angle_alpha   90.00
_cell.angle_beta   90.00
_cell.angle_gamma   90.00
#
_symmetry.space_group_name_H-M   'P 1'
#
loop_
_entity.id
_entity.type
_entity.pdbx_description
1 polymer ?
#
loop_
_entity_poly.entity_id
_entity_poly.type
_entity_poly.pdbx_seq_one_letter_code
_entity_poly.pdbx_strand_id
1 'polypeptide(L)'
;MTTDEERLYGPKLDRLLHIRKIESLGSLVLPIFPIAPLPNAGAGNQGQTDDAVSIYATALEKAFPQMTRSVMDVCGPAPWIVRSAGNEDLADQVNAGGYESLICPEPQALIRCIAAVAMSESTEHARRQLALSGRYDHDGAIPCFVQPLLKIDVCGDVGHDHSPYLDTAVLDHMEAVCNELMQVFGFTVIDCEWGLETTLGFVSVTTVMPRNSQLMNVAHTIGFGFASAQNTGSRATTLALRPACSDLRLWRGRHLRETTVQRLHLLQARPAHPDDAFRDRDVLTDACRETLTGRYDVADASLLILGAQSSGRALVAPDLMSAWRRYLAFNTREQADVAVVVVDEGNAEEHAGIMFRQQKITCVRMDTRRMRAEADCVVLDRGTCILGDSTMLRSIQSERCRELVLPDGCACVFTDEVLFPGGELTRDCVEVLSQLRHLPVAQEVREQLLARSEQPMQARWMQRADAVVESPSLLGAIWRSKHLGYAGECCASTEFARDYERAVRVSEDAPQRKLPTLFALSPATRTLVSSGDLRIVMALLDCEAAASWAPPQTLRRLLDSAVVQLTVFRRDNAVLILESVAFVKTECARLPVYVPNEAISYLNALALDSEDGLFVDAMVSIRSLELPIASGILLLRQALANPTILEPVDAFRQSVALFRGIVSGGDASEHLPQQLNDSYLMLRGALYESGLENVAEQIRGSLVETYDASLKGLLGRTVEEGDPSSYRRYLIVMLRWIEFLSIESLPERDVAVLQRFQIWLRQWTDEAIPKSFEIQDRNWQFEFDTIMDSRETLQRYENPHVLHNLLHQFSLAGLRLDTQGLPLRVQALERFCSTFSSRSTKVLRFERELLEIQIPMGTHKASYVFTPRQITVEWTEPPDCPDSEIARILAFEIFLDRFRAWMFPALTIRRERVLGTWTLFIRLNAQGSDPWDYERLWHFVVATRLLFDASYDFSYVANEAVDIFSEHFDGLEWKAILSTLIGHRAVLEDASQYVALHALPMSSTIAAIARSRIVRGLLLRCQRRGFNYCRGLIDGYARWLNVETEDDELWYERYESLRQASLFLAAKWPSKTLSELAGRDAFNIGDDLIAACLFKRSDLADELRHVVTRGLSMLSGMPGMIVRHAPEIAVVGRGASSLAEELVGTGVRFRRAKHFLVARFSDRLDQKILASLLQDLDAVPWGYSAAAEQAIQTQLLILGSVCRFELEKGIDWTTLDSWPTLVQRRPAYSGPAEC
;
A
#
# COMPACT_ATOMS: atom_id res chain seq x y z
N MET A 1 -54.42 -5.05 4.61
CA MET A 1 -55.15 -5.97 5.51
C MET A 1 -54.28 -7.20 5.61
N THR A 2 -53.69 -7.48 6.78
CA THR A 2 -52.93 -8.71 6.99
C THR A 2 -53.88 -9.90 6.93
N THR A 3 -53.55 -10.94 6.16
CA THR A 3 -54.36 -12.17 6.10
C THR A 3 -54.18 -12.98 7.40
N ASP A 4 -55.13 -13.88 7.72
CA ASP A 4 -54.99 -14.77 8.89
C ASP A 4 -53.78 -15.73 8.75
N GLU A 5 -53.36 -16.04 7.52
CA GLU A 5 -52.15 -16.82 7.21
C GLU A 5 -50.85 -15.99 7.39
N GLU A 6 -50.82 -14.73 6.96
CA GLU A 6 -49.67 -13.80 7.13
C GLU A 6 -49.36 -13.52 8.60
N ARG A 7 -50.39 -13.49 9.47
CA ARG A 7 -50.21 -13.36 10.93
C ARG A 7 -49.60 -14.59 11.60
N LEU A 8 -49.73 -15.77 11.00
CA LEU A 8 -49.29 -17.04 11.60
C LEU A 8 -47.91 -17.48 11.08
N TYR A 9 -47.64 -17.25 9.80
CA TYR A 9 -46.48 -17.79 9.09
C TYR A 9 -45.53 -16.72 8.56
N GLY A 10 -45.91 -15.45 8.67
CA GLY A 10 -45.12 -14.30 8.24
C GLY A 10 -45.10 -14.09 6.70
N PRO A 11 -44.68 -12.91 6.26
CA PRO A 11 -44.89 -12.41 4.91
C PRO A 11 -44.17 -13.21 3.82
N LYS A 12 -42.96 -13.71 4.08
CA LYS A 12 -42.18 -14.48 3.11
C LYS A 12 -42.83 -15.82 2.76
N LEU A 13 -43.22 -16.57 3.80
CA LEU A 13 -43.82 -17.88 3.66
C LEU A 13 -45.24 -17.80 3.07
N ASP A 14 -46.05 -16.84 3.52
CA ASP A 14 -47.39 -16.59 2.99
C ASP A 14 -47.36 -16.36 1.48
N ARG A 15 -46.46 -15.48 1.00
CA ARG A 15 -46.31 -15.21 -0.44
C ARG A 15 -45.89 -16.44 -1.23
N LEU A 16 -44.90 -17.21 -0.76
CA LEU A 16 -44.46 -18.42 -1.47
C LEU A 16 -45.57 -19.47 -1.57
N LEU A 17 -46.36 -19.66 -0.49
CA LEU A 17 -47.53 -20.53 -0.50
C LEU A 17 -48.62 -20.03 -1.45
N HIS A 18 -48.81 -18.71 -1.55
CA HIS A 18 -49.72 -18.10 -2.52
C HIS A 18 -49.26 -18.32 -3.96
N ILE A 19 -47.98 -18.06 -4.27
CA ILE A 19 -47.38 -18.25 -5.59
C ILE A 19 -47.52 -19.71 -6.05
N ARG A 20 -47.34 -20.67 -5.13
CA ARG A 20 -47.50 -22.10 -5.43
C ARG A 20 -48.92 -22.49 -5.88
N LYS A 21 -49.94 -21.69 -5.54
CA LYS A 21 -51.34 -21.87 -5.95
C LYS A 21 -51.64 -21.25 -7.32
N ILE A 22 -50.74 -20.44 -7.88
CA ILE A 22 -50.89 -19.79 -9.19
C ILE A 22 -50.39 -20.75 -10.29
N GLU A 23 -51.24 -21.09 -11.26
CA GLU A 23 -50.94 -22.10 -12.28
C GLU A 23 -49.70 -21.78 -13.13
N SER A 24 -49.52 -20.51 -13.51
CA SER A 24 -48.37 -20.01 -14.29
C SER A 24 -47.05 -20.04 -13.53
N LEU A 25 -47.08 -19.96 -12.18
CA LEU A 25 -45.89 -19.76 -11.35
C LEU A 25 -45.58 -20.93 -10.41
N GLY A 26 -46.54 -21.84 -10.20
CA GLY A 26 -46.45 -22.85 -9.14
C GLY A 26 -45.31 -23.85 -9.30
N SER A 27 -44.83 -24.06 -10.54
CA SER A 27 -43.68 -24.91 -10.85
C SER A 27 -42.33 -24.28 -10.49
N LEU A 28 -42.27 -22.96 -10.25
CA LEU A 28 -41.06 -22.24 -9.86
C LEU A 28 -40.75 -22.37 -8.36
N VAL A 29 -41.75 -22.70 -7.53
CA VAL A 29 -41.61 -22.75 -6.08
C VAL A 29 -41.38 -24.20 -5.63
N LEU A 30 -40.30 -24.42 -4.89
CA LEU A 30 -39.98 -25.72 -4.31
C LEU A 30 -41.05 -26.21 -3.32
N PRO A 31 -41.08 -27.52 -3.00
CA PRO A 31 -41.84 -28.00 -1.85
C PRO A 31 -41.48 -27.24 -0.57
N ILE A 32 -42.50 -26.84 0.21
CA ILE A 32 -42.36 -26.06 1.44
C ILE A 32 -43.09 -26.77 2.57
N PHE A 33 -42.41 -26.95 3.71
CA PHE A 33 -43.01 -27.35 4.97
C PHE A 33 -43.05 -26.16 5.95
N PRO A 34 -44.23 -25.58 6.27
CA PRO A 34 -44.35 -24.40 7.12
C PRO A 34 -44.23 -24.73 8.61
N ILE A 35 -43.59 -23.85 9.39
CA ILE A 35 -43.42 -23.98 10.84
C ILE A 35 -43.83 -22.67 11.52
N ALA A 36 -44.90 -22.74 12.32
CA ALA A 36 -45.37 -21.61 13.12
C ALA A 36 -44.49 -21.44 14.38
N PRO A 37 -44.29 -20.21 14.88
CA PRO A 37 -43.52 -19.98 16.09
C PRO A 37 -44.27 -20.53 17.31
N LEU A 38 -43.54 -21.16 18.23
CA LEU A 38 -44.09 -21.52 19.54
C LEU A 38 -44.32 -20.25 20.39
N PRO A 39 -45.49 -20.07 21.02
CA PRO A 39 -45.73 -18.95 21.94
C PRO A 39 -44.75 -19.01 23.12
N ASN A 40 -44.18 -17.86 23.49
CA ASN A 40 -43.08 -17.70 24.46
C ASN A 40 -43.11 -18.74 25.60
N ALA A 41 -42.06 -19.56 25.67
CA ALA A 41 -41.59 -20.13 26.94
C ALA A 41 -41.07 -18.97 27.81
N GLY A 42 -41.98 -18.19 28.38
CA GLY A 42 -41.65 -17.04 29.20
C GLY A 42 -40.86 -17.44 30.45
N ALA A 43 -39.68 -16.83 30.60
CA ALA A 43 -39.05 -16.40 31.84
C ALA A 43 -39.62 -17.00 33.14
N GLY A 44 -39.12 -18.18 33.51
CA GLY A 44 -39.02 -18.59 34.90
C GLY A 44 -37.62 -18.24 35.40
N ASN A 45 -37.51 -17.34 36.37
CA ASN A 45 -36.29 -17.03 37.13
C ASN A 45 -35.45 -18.27 37.44
N GLN A 46 -34.39 -18.53 36.68
CA GLN A 46 -33.19 -19.22 37.17
C GLN A 46 -31.98 -18.62 36.46
N GLY A 47 -31.14 -17.94 37.25
CA GLY A 47 -29.87 -17.45 36.78
C GLY A 47 -28.94 -18.60 36.47
N GLN A 48 -28.64 -18.79 35.20
CA GLN A 48 -27.40 -19.29 34.63
C GLN A 48 -27.56 -19.25 33.09
N THR A 49 -26.45 -19.02 32.41
CA THR A 49 -26.29 -18.92 30.96
C THR A 49 -26.68 -20.22 30.25
N ASP A 50 -27.98 -20.46 30.06
CA ASP A 50 -28.50 -21.51 29.18
C ASP A 50 -28.84 -20.92 27.80
N ASP A 51 -28.35 -21.58 26.74
CA ASP A 51 -28.54 -21.23 25.33
C ASP A 51 -30.03 -21.24 24.94
N ALA A 52 -30.59 -20.06 24.64
CA ALA A 52 -32.01 -19.89 24.27
C ALA A 52 -32.43 -20.76 23.07
N VAL A 53 -31.50 -21.06 22.16
CA VAL A 53 -31.71 -22.00 21.04
C VAL A 53 -31.95 -23.42 21.54
N SER A 54 -31.18 -23.88 22.53
CA SER A 54 -31.31 -25.22 23.10
C SER A 54 -32.61 -25.41 23.88
N ILE A 55 -33.06 -24.36 24.60
CA ILE A 55 -34.37 -24.35 25.28
C ILE A 55 -35.50 -24.45 24.26
N TYR A 56 -35.44 -23.65 23.20
CA TYR A 56 -36.45 -23.65 22.13
C TYR A 56 -36.47 -24.99 21.37
N ALA A 57 -35.31 -25.57 21.08
CA ALA A 57 -35.19 -26.88 20.43
C ALA A 57 -35.89 -27.99 21.23
N THR A 58 -35.69 -28.01 22.55
CA THR A 58 -36.34 -28.98 23.44
C THR A 58 -37.85 -28.81 23.48
N ALA A 59 -38.34 -27.56 23.46
CA ALA A 59 -39.78 -27.27 23.39
C ALA A 59 -40.38 -27.71 22.05
N LEU A 60 -39.67 -27.48 20.95
CA LEU A 60 -40.07 -27.87 19.60
C LEU A 60 -40.16 -29.39 19.43
N GLU A 61 -39.18 -30.13 19.94
CA GLU A 61 -39.18 -31.60 19.90
C GLU A 61 -40.37 -32.21 20.65
N LYS A 62 -40.73 -31.62 21.80
CA LYS A 62 -41.90 -32.05 22.59
C LYS A 62 -43.23 -31.72 21.91
N ALA A 63 -43.33 -30.53 21.30
CA ALA A 63 -44.54 -30.10 20.63
C ALA A 63 -44.80 -30.87 19.31
N PHE A 64 -43.73 -31.25 18.61
CA PHE A 64 -43.80 -31.87 17.28
C PHE A 64 -42.87 -33.09 17.15
N PRO A 65 -43.14 -34.21 17.85
CA PRO A 65 -42.25 -35.39 17.86
C PRO A 65 -42.12 -36.11 16.51
N GLN A 66 -42.99 -35.81 15.53
CA GLN A 66 -42.94 -36.37 14.17
C GLN A 66 -42.49 -35.34 13.11
N MET A 67 -41.90 -34.21 13.53
CA MET A 67 -41.49 -33.11 12.65
C MET A 67 -40.61 -33.59 11.50
N THR A 68 -39.53 -34.33 11.82
CA THR A 68 -38.57 -34.82 10.81
C THR A 68 -39.22 -35.72 9.76
N ARG A 69 -40.16 -36.59 10.16
CA ARG A 69 -40.90 -37.44 9.21
C ARG A 69 -41.83 -36.61 8.33
N SER A 70 -42.53 -35.64 8.92
CA SER A 70 -43.45 -34.77 8.19
C SER A 70 -42.73 -33.88 7.16
N VAL A 71 -41.55 -33.38 7.51
CA VAL A 71 -40.67 -32.65 6.58
C VAL A 71 -40.21 -33.58 5.46
N MET A 72 -39.81 -34.81 5.76
CA MET A 72 -39.38 -35.78 4.74
C MET A 72 -40.50 -36.15 3.76
N ASP A 73 -41.74 -36.26 4.24
CA ASP A 73 -42.91 -36.57 3.40
C ASP A 73 -43.24 -35.43 2.41
N VAL A 74 -42.95 -34.18 2.77
CA VAL A 74 -43.23 -32.99 1.93
C VAL A 74 -42.03 -32.58 1.07
N CYS A 75 -40.84 -32.53 1.66
CA CYS A 75 -39.62 -32.00 1.06
C CYS A 75 -38.66 -33.10 0.55
N GLY A 76 -39.01 -34.38 0.71
CA GLY A 76 -38.12 -35.49 0.38
C GLY A 76 -36.97 -35.65 1.38
N PRO A 77 -35.98 -36.51 1.10
CA PRO A 77 -34.86 -36.76 2.00
C PRO A 77 -33.95 -35.52 2.14
N ALA A 78 -33.23 -35.42 3.27
CA ALA A 78 -32.18 -34.42 3.49
C ALA A 78 -31.05 -34.56 2.43
N PRO A 79 -30.29 -33.49 2.11
CA PRO A 79 -30.20 -32.21 2.83
C PRO A 79 -31.37 -31.24 2.58
N TRP A 80 -31.69 -30.46 3.60
CA TRP A 80 -32.72 -29.41 3.56
C TRP A 80 -32.12 -28.03 3.87
N ILE A 81 -32.89 -26.98 3.61
CA ILE A 81 -32.61 -25.62 4.10
C ILE A 81 -33.78 -25.15 4.97
N VAL A 82 -33.47 -24.65 6.16
CA VAL A 82 -34.42 -24.01 7.08
C VAL A 82 -34.29 -22.50 6.90
N ARG A 83 -35.36 -21.84 6.48
CA ARG A 83 -35.39 -20.40 6.18
C ARG A 83 -36.23 -19.65 7.20
N SER A 84 -35.80 -18.44 7.54
CA SER A 84 -36.61 -17.47 8.27
C SER A 84 -37.82 -17.04 7.42
N ALA A 85 -38.91 -16.69 8.10
CA ALA A 85 -40.09 -16.09 7.49
C ALA A 85 -40.65 -14.93 8.34
N GLY A 86 -39.82 -14.26 9.14
CA GLY A 86 -40.24 -13.17 10.00
C GLY A 86 -40.61 -11.90 9.22
N ASN A 87 -40.48 -10.75 9.89
CA ASN A 87 -40.88 -9.46 9.34
C ASN A 87 -39.82 -8.82 8.42
N GLU A 88 -38.70 -9.50 8.12
CA GLU A 88 -37.59 -9.02 7.30
C GLU A 88 -37.97 -8.71 5.83
N ASP A 89 -39.12 -9.24 5.42
CA ASP A 89 -39.66 -9.13 4.06
C ASP A 89 -40.71 -8.00 3.92
N LEU A 90 -40.94 -7.21 4.98
CA LEU A 90 -41.82 -6.04 4.93
C LEU A 90 -41.16 -4.84 4.25
N ALA A 91 -41.96 -4.00 3.59
CA ALA A 91 -41.47 -2.88 2.79
C ALA A 91 -40.81 -1.76 3.60
N ASP A 92 -41.02 -1.70 4.91
CA ASP A 92 -40.55 -0.64 5.82
C ASP A 92 -39.39 -1.08 6.73
N GLN A 93 -38.89 -2.32 6.56
CA GLN A 93 -37.77 -2.81 7.33
C GLN A 93 -36.46 -2.80 6.54
N VAL A 94 -35.41 -2.24 7.14
CA VAL A 94 -34.03 -2.25 6.63
C VAL A 94 -33.38 -3.64 6.83
N ASN A 95 -34.16 -4.68 7.13
CA ASN A 95 -33.67 -5.96 7.67
C ASN A 95 -33.31 -7.02 6.62
N ALA A 96 -32.80 -6.62 5.44
CA ALA A 96 -32.34 -7.59 4.45
C ALA A 96 -31.19 -8.45 5.01
N GLY A 97 -31.45 -9.73 5.26
CA GLY A 97 -30.45 -10.70 5.72
C GLY A 97 -30.09 -10.64 7.20
N GLY A 98 -30.87 -9.96 8.05
CA GLY A 98 -30.59 -9.92 9.50
C GLY A 98 -31.12 -11.12 10.29
N TYR A 99 -31.91 -12.00 9.68
CA TYR A 99 -32.32 -13.28 10.25
C TYR A 99 -31.61 -14.45 9.56
N GLU A 100 -31.43 -15.55 10.29
CA GLU A 100 -30.62 -16.68 9.85
C GLU A 100 -31.38 -17.62 8.90
N SER A 101 -30.65 -18.25 7.97
CA SER A 101 -31.14 -19.39 7.16
C SER A 101 -30.06 -20.47 7.14
N LEU A 102 -30.39 -21.68 7.60
CA LEU A 102 -29.41 -22.72 7.90
C LEU A 102 -29.62 -23.98 7.05
N ILE A 103 -28.52 -24.52 6.52
CA ILE A 103 -28.52 -25.82 5.84
C ILE A 103 -28.58 -26.93 6.90
N CYS A 104 -29.53 -27.84 6.75
CA CYS A 104 -29.68 -29.04 7.54
C CYS A 104 -29.15 -30.25 6.73
N PRO A 105 -27.90 -30.71 6.97
CA PRO A 105 -27.28 -31.76 6.17
C PRO A 105 -27.90 -33.13 6.44
N GLU A 106 -28.34 -33.37 7.67
CA GLU A 106 -28.84 -34.66 8.14
C GLU A 106 -30.13 -34.49 8.95
N PRO A 107 -31.08 -35.45 8.89
CA PRO A 107 -32.38 -35.34 9.56
C PRO A 107 -32.33 -35.10 11.08
N GLN A 108 -31.28 -35.57 11.75
CA GLN A 108 -31.06 -35.44 13.20
C GLN A 108 -30.78 -33.99 13.63
N ALA A 109 -30.25 -33.16 12.73
CA ALA A 109 -29.92 -31.76 13.01
C ALA A 109 -31.12 -30.81 12.86
N LEU A 110 -32.26 -31.29 12.33
CA LEU A 110 -33.39 -30.46 11.90
C LEU A 110 -33.94 -29.59 13.02
N ILE A 111 -34.24 -30.17 14.18
CA ILE A 111 -34.86 -29.46 15.32
C ILE A 111 -33.95 -28.32 15.81
N ARG A 112 -32.64 -28.58 15.88
CA ARG A 112 -31.66 -27.56 16.27
C ARG A 112 -31.55 -26.44 15.24
N CYS A 113 -31.57 -26.77 13.95
CA CYS A 113 -31.56 -25.77 12.88
C CYS A 113 -32.81 -24.88 12.91
N ILE A 114 -33.99 -25.47 13.10
CA ILE A 114 -35.25 -24.72 13.26
C ILE A 114 -35.17 -23.78 14.46
N ALA A 115 -34.70 -24.26 15.61
CA ALA A 115 -34.59 -23.43 16.80
C ALA A 115 -33.62 -22.25 16.60
N ALA A 116 -32.47 -22.47 15.95
CA ALA A 116 -31.51 -21.41 15.69
C ALA A 116 -32.07 -20.34 14.76
N VAL A 117 -32.77 -20.74 13.69
CA VAL A 117 -33.44 -19.82 12.77
C VAL A 117 -34.57 -19.05 13.46
N ALA A 118 -35.43 -19.74 14.21
CA ALA A 118 -36.57 -19.14 14.91
C ALA A 118 -36.14 -18.10 15.98
N MET A 119 -34.94 -18.24 16.54
CA MET A 119 -34.42 -17.32 17.56
C MET A 119 -33.51 -16.23 16.99
N SER A 120 -33.32 -16.15 15.67
CA SER A 120 -32.35 -15.24 15.05
C SER A 120 -32.66 -13.75 15.22
N GLU A 121 -33.93 -13.37 15.42
CA GLU A 121 -34.32 -11.99 15.74
C GLU A 121 -33.75 -11.49 17.07
N SER A 122 -33.50 -12.39 18.02
CA SER A 122 -32.95 -12.04 19.34
C SER A 122 -31.46 -11.67 19.30
N THR A 123 -30.79 -11.82 18.15
CA THR A 123 -29.37 -11.46 17.99
C THR A 123 -29.14 -9.95 18.07
N GLU A 124 -27.99 -9.56 18.62
CA GLU A 124 -27.58 -8.14 18.73
C GLU A 124 -27.57 -7.43 17.36
N HIS A 125 -27.12 -8.14 16.32
CA HIS A 125 -27.06 -7.62 14.96
C HIS A 125 -28.45 -7.27 14.41
N ALA A 126 -29.40 -8.22 14.50
CA ALA A 126 -30.78 -8.01 14.07
C ALA A 126 -31.43 -6.84 14.82
N ARG A 127 -31.23 -6.74 16.14
CA ARG A 127 -31.76 -5.64 16.96
C ARG A 127 -31.24 -4.27 16.55
N ARG A 128 -29.95 -4.12 16.27
CA ARG A 128 -29.37 -2.84 15.82
C ARG A 128 -29.84 -2.44 14.43
N GLN A 129 -30.02 -3.40 13.54
CA GLN A 129 -30.54 -3.15 12.20
C GLN A 129 -32.02 -2.75 12.22
N LEU A 130 -32.83 -3.38 13.07
CA LEU A 130 -34.22 -2.99 13.31
C LEU A 130 -34.33 -1.57 13.86
N ALA A 131 -33.41 -1.13 14.72
CA ALA A 131 -33.41 0.23 15.29
C ALA A 131 -33.34 1.34 14.21
N LEU A 132 -32.71 1.09 13.05
CA LEU A 132 -32.68 2.04 11.93
C LEU A 132 -34.07 2.32 11.34
N SER A 133 -35.01 1.39 11.50
CA SER A 133 -36.41 1.54 11.05
C SER A 133 -37.31 2.30 12.05
N GLY A 134 -36.77 2.63 13.24
CA GLY A 134 -37.49 3.38 14.27
C GLY A 134 -38.60 2.59 14.99
N ARG A 135 -38.72 1.28 14.77
CA ARG A 135 -39.69 0.40 15.45
C ARG A 135 -38.97 -0.55 16.40
N TYR A 136 -39.40 -0.54 17.66
CA TYR A 136 -38.79 -1.34 18.73
C TYR A 136 -39.90 -2.02 19.52
N ASP A 137 -40.42 -3.12 19.00
CA ASP A 137 -41.34 -4.01 19.73
C ASP A 137 -41.37 -5.37 19.02
N HIS A 138 -40.53 -6.32 19.44
CA HIS A 138 -40.89 -7.74 19.63
C HIS A 138 -39.69 -8.60 20.09
N ASP A 139 -39.81 -9.16 21.29
CA ASP A 139 -38.94 -10.21 21.85
C ASP A 139 -39.67 -11.56 21.75
N GLY A 140 -39.67 -12.18 20.57
CA GLY A 140 -40.35 -13.45 20.31
C GLY A 140 -39.63 -14.32 19.27
N ALA A 141 -40.01 -15.60 19.18
CA ALA A 141 -39.52 -16.49 18.12
C ALA A 141 -40.22 -16.17 16.79
N ILE A 142 -39.47 -16.17 15.69
CA ILE A 142 -40.00 -15.90 14.35
C ILE A 142 -40.49 -17.19 13.67
N PRO A 143 -41.50 -17.10 12.77
CA PRO A 143 -41.87 -18.22 11.89
C PRO A 143 -40.70 -18.63 10.98
N CYS A 144 -40.73 -19.90 10.56
CA CYS A 144 -39.73 -20.47 9.67
C CYS A 144 -40.34 -21.56 8.77
N PHE A 145 -39.60 -22.03 7.77
CA PHE A 145 -40.03 -23.12 6.90
C PHE A 145 -38.85 -23.91 6.36
N VAL A 146 -39.15 -25.14 5.91
CA VAL A 146 -38.16 -26.06 5.35
C VAL A 146 -38.40 -26.28 3.86
N GLN A 147 -37.32 -26.25 3.06
CA GLN A 147 -37.31 -26.61 1.64
C GLN A 147 -36.23 -27.66 1.34
N PRO A 148 -36.36 -28.44 0.25
CA PRO A 148 -35.25 -29.23 -0.28
C PRO A 148 -34.06 -28.32 -0.61
N LEU A 149 -32.84 -28.76 -0.29
CA LEU A 149 -31.64 -28.06 -0.74
C LEU A 149 -31.42 -28.36 -2.23
N LEU A 150 -31.33 -27.32 -3.06
CA LEU A 150 -30.97 -27.45 -4.48
C LEU A 150 -29.56 -28.03 -4.60
N LYS A 151 -29.23 -28.63 -5.75
CA LYS A 151 -27.85 -29.06 -6.02
C LYS A 151 -26.96 -27.84 -6.21
N ILE A 152 -26.31 -27.40 -5.15
CA ILE A 152 -25.52 -26.17 -5.08
C ILE A 152 -24.09 -26.29 -5.63
N ASP A 153 -23.71 -27.46 -6.15
CA ASP A 153 -22.38 -27.71 -6.70
C ASP A 153 -22.10 -26.83 -7.93
N VAL A 154 -20.85 -26.37 -8.04
CA VAL A 154 -20.33 -25.67 -9.23
C VAL A 154 -19.31 -26.57 -9.90
N CYS A 155 -19.26 -26.57 -11.24
CA CYS A 155 -18.26 -27.34 -11.96
C CYS A 155 -16.85 -26.90 -11.58
N GLY A 156 -15.93 -27.86 -11.44
CA GLY A 156 -14.53 -27.60 -11.06
C GLY A 156 -13.72 -26.84 -12.12
N ASP A 157 -14.26 -26.70 -13.33
CA ASP A 157 -13.65 -25.92 -14.42
C ASP A 157 -14.02 -24.42 -14.35
N VAL A 158 -14.92 -24.00 -13.45
CA VAL A 158 -15.28 -22.61 -13.23
C VAL A 158 -14.28 -21.97 -12.27
N GLY A 159 -13.37 -21.16 -12.80
CA GLY A 159 -12.42 -20.36 -12.04
C GLY A 159 -13.08 -19.37 -11.06
N HIS A 160 -12.30 -18.86 -10.12
CA HIS A 160 -12.77 -17.93 -9.10
C HIS A 160 -13.19 -16.56 -9.65
N ASP A 161 -12.55 -16.09 -10.71
CA ASP A 161 -12.85 -14.82 -11.38
C ASP A 161 -13.90 -14.94 -12.50
N HIS A 162 -14.39 -16.17 -12.75
CA HIS A 162 -15.45 -16.41 -13.72
C HIS A 162 -16.81 -16.03 -13.13
N SER A 163 -17.59 -15.32 -13.93
CA SER A 163 -18.94 -14.86 -13.61
C SER A 163 -19.91 -15.34 -14.70
N PRO A 164 -21.13 -15.76 -14.33
CA PRO A 164 -22.08 -16.33 -15.30
C PRO A 164 -22.62 -15.25 -16.24
N TYR A 165 -22.73 -15.58 -17.54
CA TYR A 165 -23.47 -14.82 -18.54
C TYR A 165 -24.72 -15.59 -18.95
N LEU A 166 -25.88 -14.96 -18.78
CA LEU A 166 -27.19 -15.54 -19.10
C LEU A 166 -27.75 -14.91 -20.39
N ASP A 167 -28.45 -15.72 -21.16
CA ASP A 167 -29.18 -15.26 -22.35
C ASP A 167 -30.25 -14.23 -21.99
N THR A 168 -30.41 -13.21 -22.85
CA THR A 168 -31.47 -12.20 -22.80
C THR A 168 -32.86 -12.80 -22.63
N ALA A 169 -33.18 -13.90 -23.30
CA ALA A 169 -34.48 -14.56 -23.22
C ALA A 169 -34.77 -15.12 -21.81
N VAL A 170 -33.74 -15.56 -21.08
CA VAL A 170 -33.89 -16.01 -19.68
C VAL A 170 -34.20 -14.83 -18.77
N LEU A 171 -33.46 -13.72 -18.93
CA LEU A 171 -33.70 -12.50 -18.15
C LEU A 171 -35.09 -11.92 -18.43
N ASP A 172 -35.53 -11.90 -19.69
CA ASP A 172 -36.85 -11.41 -20.07
C ASP A 172 -37.97 -12.29 -19.46
N HIS A 173 -37.76 -13.60 -19.39
CA HIS A 173 -38.67 -14.50 -18.71
C HIS A 173 -38.74 -14.22 -17.20
N MET A 174 -37.60 -13.97 -16.54
CA MET A 174 -37.55 -13.58 -15.13
C MET A 174 -38.25 -12.24 -14.88
N GLU A 175 -38.02 -11.24 -15.74
CA GLU A 175 -38.69 -9.93 -15.68
C GLU A 175 -40.22 -10.06 -15.89
N ALA A 176 -40.67 -10.95 -16.78
CA ALA A 176 -42.09 -11.23 -16.97
C ALA A 176 -42.74 -11.83 -15.71
N VAL A 177 -42.05 -12.76 -15.03
CA VAL A 177 -42.51 -13.31 -13.75
C VAL A 177 -42.53 -12.23 -12.67
N CYS A 178 -41.50 -11.37 -12.57
CA CYS A 178 -41.50 -10.24 -11.64
C CYS A 178 -42.70 -9.29 -11.87
N ASN A 179 -43.05 -9.00 -13.13
CA ASN A 179 -44.21 -8.20 -13.48
C ASN A 179 -45.53 -8.84 -13.02
N GLU A 180 -45.69 -10.14 -13.23
CA GLU A 180 -46.86 -10.88 -12.76
C GLU A 180 -46.97 -10.84 -11.23
N LEU A 181 -45.87 -11.10 -10.52
CA LEU A 181 -45.80 -11.02 -9.06
C LEU A 181 -46.14 -9.61 -8.53
N MET A 182 -45.61 -8.55 -9.15
CA MET A 182 -45.94 -7.17 -8.77
C MET A 182 -47.42 -6.85 -8.96
N GLN A 183 -48.06 -7.41 -9.99
CA GLN A 183 -49.51 -7.25 -10.19
C GLN A 183 -50.32 -8.00 -9.14
N VAL A 184 -49.96 -9.25 -8.85
CA VAL A 184 -50.64 -10.11 -7.87
C VAL A 184 -50.57 -9.51 -6.46
N PHE A 185 -49.40 -9.07 -6.02
CA PHE A 185 -49.18 -8.57 -4.67
C PHE A 185 -49.30 -7.05 -4.53
N GLY A 186 -49.54 -6.33 -5.63
CA GLY A 186 -49.68 -4.87 -5.64
C GLY A 186 -48.38 -4.12 -5.32
N PHE A 187 -47.22 -4.70 -5.63
CA PHE A 187 -45.92 -4.06 -5.39
C PHE A 187 -45.63 -2.99 -6.45
N THR A 188 -44.93 -1.93 -6.03
CA THR A 188 -44.41 -0.88 -6.91
C THR A 188 -42.97 -1.16 -7.34
N VAL A 189 -42.21 -1.86 -6.51
CA VAL A 189 -40.86 -2.37 -6.77
C VAL A 189 -40.76 -3.74 -6.12
N ILE A 190 -40.17 -4.70 -6.82
CA ILE A 190 -39.97 -6.08 -6.33
C ILE A 190 -38.48 -6.39 -6.20
N ASP A 191 -38.16 -7.16 -5.16
CA ASP A 191 -36.87 -7.80 -4.92
C ASP A 191 -37.09 -9.32 -4.85
N CYS A 192 -36.46 -10.06 -5.75
CA CYS A 192 -36.60 -11.50 -5.91
C CYS A 192 -35.27 -12.23 -5.79
N GLU A 193 -35.30 -13.41 -5.16
CA GLU A 193 -34.18 -14.34 -5.12
C GLU A 193 -34.49 -15.57 -5.98
N TRP A 194 -33.51 -16.01 -6.76
CA TRP A 194 -33.64 -17.13 -7.68
C TRP A 194 -32.50 -18.13 -7.52
N GLY A 195 -32.82 -19.41 -7.73
CA GLY A 195 -31.86 -20.50 -7.91
C GLY A 195 -31.98 -21.07 -9.32
N LEU A 196 -30.87 -21.12 -10.05
CA LEU A 196 -30.82 -21.66 -11.40
C LEU A 196 -30.01 -22.95 -11.43
N GLU A 197 -30.57 -24.00 -12.03
CA GLU A 197 -29.82 -25.19 -12.42
C GLU A 197 -29.28 -24.98 -13.83
N THR A 198 -27.96 -25.09 -14.02
CA THR A 198 -27.29 -24.79 -15.28
C THR A 198 -26.30 -25.88 -15.70
N THR A 199 -25.78 -25.78 -16.93
CA THR A 199 -24.74 -26.68 -17.45
C THR A 199 -23.41 -26.62 -16.69
N LEU A 200 -23.12 -25.51 -16.00
CA LEU A 200 -21.88 -25.29 -15.24
C LEU A 200 -22.06 -25.37 -13.72
N GLY A 201 -23.24 -25.82 -13.27
CA GLY A 201 -23.61 -25.95 -11.86
C GLY A 201 -24.65 -24.92 -11.41
N PHE A 202 -24.73 -24.70 -10.11
CA PHE A 202 -25.73 -23.80 -9.53
C PHE A 202 -25.39 -22.32 -9.76
N VAL A 203 -26.39 -21.52 -10.11
CA VAL A 203 -26.27 -20.07 -10.19
C VAL A 203 -27.33 -19.41 -9.30
N SER A 204 -26.90 -18.51 -8.43
CA SER A 204 -27.79 -17.65 -7.64
C SER A 204 -28.03 -16.34 -8.36
N VAL A 205 -29.27 -15.86 -8.34
CA VAL A 205 -29.62 -14.54 -8.89
C VAL A 205 -30.44 -13.74 -7.90
N THR A 206 -30.11 -12.47 -7.71
CA THR A 206 -31.00 -11.48 -7.08
C THR A 206 -31.50 -10.51 -8.15
N THR A 207 -32.77 -10.12 -8.07
CA THR A 207 -33.41 -9.24 -9.06
C THR A 207 -34.12 -8.12 -8.34
N VAL A 208 -33.82 -6.87 -8.71
CA VAL A 208 -34.57 -5.70 -8.27
C VAL A 208 -35.18 -5.01 -9.48
N MET A 209 -36.50 -4.84 -9.46
CA MET A 209 -37.25 -4.32 -10.61
C MET A 209 -38.42 -3.42 -10.17
N PRO A 210 -38.54 -2.19 -10.70
CA PRO A 210 -39.73 -1.37 -10.52
C PRO A 210 -40.86 -1.80 -11.46
N ARG A 211 -42.11 -1.55 -11.05
CA ARG A 211 -43.28 -1.66 -11.92
C ARG A 211 -43.26 -0.61 -13.04
N ASN A 212 -42.69 0.56 -12.77
CA ASN A 212 -42.40 1.57 -13.77
C ASN A 212 -40.87 1.62 -14.03
N SER A 213 -40.43 1.01 -15.12
CA SER A 213 -39.02 0.97 -15.53
C SER A 213 -38.42 2.34 -15.91
N GLN A 214 -39.21 3.41 -15.97
CA GLN A 214 -38.69 4.77 -16.22
C GLN A 214 -38.15 5.45 -14.96
N LEU A 215 -38.44 4.93 -13.76
CA LEU A 215 -38.09 5.58 -12.49
C LEU A 215 -36.81 5.00 -11.86
N MET A 216 -36.55 3.71 -12.07
CA MET A 216 -35.46 2.96 -11.43
C MET A 216 -34.84 1.97 -12.42
N ASN A 217 -33.54 1.71 -12.28
CA ASN A 217 -32.85 0.70 -13.07
C ASN A 217 -33.37 -0.70 -12.70
N VAL A 218 -33.51 -1.59 -13.69
CA VAL A 218 -33.71 -3.03 -13.43
C VAL A 218 -32.35 -3.69 -13.29
N ALA A 219 -32.13 -4.44 -12.22
CA ALA A 219 -30.83 -5.05 -11.93
C ALA A 219 -30.99 -6.54 -11.64
N HIS A 220 -30.18 -7.37 -12.30
CA HIS A 220 -30.00 -8.78 -11.99
C HIS A 220 -28.53 -9.03 -11.61
N THR A 221 -28.29 -9.44 -10.37
CA THR A 221 -26.96 -9.83 -9.90
C THR A 221 -26.88 -11.34 -9.91
N ILE A 222 -25.86 -11.88 -10.57
CA ILE A 222 -25.80 -13.29 -10.96
C ILE A 222 -24.43 -13.83 -10.52
N GLY A 223 -24.40 -14.96 -9.82
CA GLY A 223 -23.17 -15.57 -9.33
C GLY A 223 -23.19 -17.09 -9.37
N PHE A 224 -22.01 -17.71 -9.52
CA PHE A 224 -21.87 -19.17 -9.40
C PHE A 224 -21.85 -19.61 -7.94
N GLY A 225 -22.65 -20.62 -7.61
CA GLY A 225 -22.74 -21.21 -6.29
C GLY A 225 -23.79 -20.56 -5.39
N PHE A 226 -24.03 -21.19 -4.24
CA PHE A 226 -25.09 -20.81 -3.30
C PHE A 226 -24.87 -19.43 -2.68
N ALA A 227 -25.90 -18.58 -2.70
CA ALA A 227 -25.90 -17.23 -2.13
C ALA A 227 -24.79 -16.30 -2.67
N SER A 228 -24.18 -16.66 -3.79
CA SER A 228 -23.06 -15.91 -4.39
C SER A 228 -23.48 -14.54 -4.94
N ALA A 229 -24.76 -14.37 -5.31
CA ALA A 229 -25.31 -13.06 -5.69
C ALA A 229 -25.56 -12.13 -4.50
N GLN A 230 -25.50 -12.65 -3.26
CA GLN A 230 -25.86 -11.94 -2.03
C GLN A 230 -24.65 -11.61 -1.16
N ASN A 231 -23.61 -12.45 -1.23
CA ASN A 231 -22.37 -12.32 -0.49
C ASN A 231 -21.20 -12.25 -1.47
N THR A 232 -20.24 -11.36 -1.23
CA THR A 232 -18.91 -11.44 -1.85
C THR A 232 -18.16 -12.66 -1.30
N GLY A 233 -18.59 -13.85 -1.71
CA GLY A 233 -17.83 -15.08 -1.51
C GLY A 233 -16.56 -15.09 -2.37
N SER A 234 -15.84 -16.20 -2.38
CA SER A 234 -14.60 -16.36 -3.16
C SER A 234 -14.78 -16.34 -4.68
N ARG A 235 -15.99 -16.11 -5.20
CA ARG A 235 -16.31 -16.18 -6.64
C ARG A 235 -16.88 -14.86 -7.14
N ALA A 236 -16.50 -14.48 -8.37
CA ALA A 236 -16.96 -13.24 -9.01
C ALA A 236 -18.45 -13.29 -9.39
N THR A 237 -19.11 -12.14 -9.28
CA THR A 237 -20.49 -11.92 -9.73
C THR A 237 -20.54 -11.10 -11.01
N THR A 238 -21.63 -11.23 -11.75
CA THR A 238 -21.97 -10.35 -12.87
C THR A 238 -23.24 -9.57 -12.56
N LEU A 239 -23.36 -8.36 -13.12
CA LEU A 239 -24.57 -7.56 -13.11
C LEU A 239 -25.09 -7.41 -14.54
N ALA A 240 -26.38 -7.72 -14.75
CA ALA A 240 -27.15 -7.31 -15.92
C ALA A 240 -28.10 -6.18 -15.51
N LEU A 241 -27.91 -4.99 -16.09
CA LEU A 241 -28.59 -3.76 -15.72
C LEU A 241 -29.36 -3.18 -16.91
N ARG A 242 -30.65 -2.89 -16.73
CA ARG A 242 -31.44 -2.09 -17.66
C ARG A 242 -31.62 -0.68 -17.10
N PRO A 243 -30.99 0.36 -17.69
CA PRO A 243 -31.09 1.72 -17.19
C PRO A 243 -32.53 2.24 -17.22
N ALA A 244 -32.89 3.07 -16.25
CA ALA A 244 -34.12 3.82 -16.31
C ALA A 244 -34.15 4.65 -17.61
N CYS A 245 -35.32 4.75 -18.24
CA CYS A 245 -35.55 5.42 -19.54
C CYS A 245 -34.92 4.77 -20.79
N SER A 246 -34.41 3.54 -20.68
CA SER A 246 -33.83 2.80 -21.80
C SER A 246 -34.20 1.32 -21.75
N ASP A 247 -34.31 0.69 -22.92
CA ASP A 247 -34.46 -0.77 -23.04
C ASP A 247 -33.10 -1.47 -23.21
N LEU A 248 -32.00 -0.71 -23.17
CA LEU A 248 -30.63 -1.25 -23.21
C LEU A 248 -30.35 -2.17 -22.04
N ARG A 249 -29.61 -3.26 -22.30
CA ARG A 249 -29.05 -4.12 -21.27
C ARG A 249 -27.53 -3.94 -21.20
N LEU A 250 -27.05 -3.40 -20.09
CA LEU A 250 -25.65 -3.19 -19.77
C LEU A 250 -25.15 -4.33 -18.87
N TRP A 251 -23.94 -4.82 -19.13
CA TRP A 251 -23.31 -5.87 -18.35
C TRP A 251 -22.06 -5.38 -17.65
N ARG A 252 -21.83 -5.89 -16.44
CA ARG A 252 -20.60 -5.71 -15.65
C ARG A 252 -20.12 -7.06 -15.14
N GLY A 253 -18.93 -7.46 -15.57
CA GLY A 253 -18.23 -8.66 -15.11
C GLY A 253 -16.84 -8.75 -15.76
N ARG A 254 -15.87 -9.33 -15.05
CA ARG A 254 -14.47 -9.39 -15.53
C ARG A 254 -14.25 -10.51 -16.55
N HIS A 255 -14.72 -11.70 -16.23
CA HIS A 255 -14.69 -12.86 -17.12
C HIS A 255 -16.10 -13.44 -17.18
N LEU A 256 -16.81 -13.15 -18.26
CA LEU A 256 -18.17 -13.63 -18.53
C LEU A 256 -18.09 -15.04 -19.12
N ARG A 257 -18.78 -16.00 -18.51
CA ARG A 257 -18.85 -17.38 -19.01
C ARG A 257 -20.28 -17.71 -19.41
N GLU A 258 -20.49 -17.92 -20.70
CA GLU A 258 -21.80 -18.27 -21.24
C GLU A 258 -22.32 -19.55 -20.59
N THR A 259 -23.54 -19.48 -20.06
CA THR A 259 -24.12 -20.55 -19.25
C THR A 259 -25.57 -20.82 -19.66
N THR A 260 -25.88 -22.08 -19.99
CA THR A 260 -27.23 -22.48 -20.39
C THR A 260 -28.07 -22.87 -19.17
N VAL A 261 -29.21 -22.22 -18.99
CA VAL A 261 -30.16 -22.50 -17.91
C VAL A 261 -31.04 -23.70 -18.26
N GLN A 262 -31.12 -24.66 -17.34
CA GLN A 262 -31.96 -25.86 -17.47
C GLN A 262 -33.26 -25.70 -16.69
N ARG A 263 -33.21 -25.09 -15.49
CA ARG A 263 -34.39 -24.89 -14.63
C ARG A 263 -34.26 -23.63 -13.77
N LEU A 264 -35.38 -22.96 -13.55
CA LEU A 264 -35.53 -21.77 -12.69
C LEU A 264 -36.31 -22.12 -11.42
N HIS A 265 -35.84 -21.64 -10.28
CA HIS A 265 -36.53 -21.73 -8.99
C HIS A 265 -36.65 -20.33 -8.36
N LEU A 266 -37.85 -19.96 -7.93
CA LEU A 266 -38.10 -18.73 -7.18
C LEU A 266 -38.02 -19.03 -5.68
N LEU A 267 -37.06 -18.40 -5.00
CA LEU A 267 -36.74 -18.64 -3.59
C LEU A 267 -37.37 -17.59 -2.66
N GLN A 268 -37.53 -16.37 -3.15
CA GLN A 268 -38.14 -15.25 -2.42
C GLN A 268 -38.69 -14.21 -3.39
N ALA A 269 -39.78 -13.54 -2.99
CA ALA A 269 -40.30 -12.36 -3.67
C ALA A 269 -40.83 -11.38 -2.61
N ARG A 270 -40.28 -10.18 -2.53
CA ARG A 270 -40.64 -9.16 -1.55
C ARG A 270 -40.73 -7.75 -2.15
N PRO A 271 -41.47 -6.83 -1.53
CA PRO A 271 -41.43 -5.43 -1.94
C PRO A 271 -40.06 -4.81 -1.60
N ALA A 272 -39.61 -3.86 -2.41
CA ALA A 272 -38.38 -3.10 -2.16
C ALA A 272 -38.64 -1.58 -2.10
N HIS A 273 -37.73 -0.84 -1.47
CA HIS A 273 -37.78 0.62 -1.49
C HIS A 273 -37.47 1.16 -2.90
N PRO A 274 -38.27 2.10 -3.41
CA PRO A 274 -37.98 2.75 -4.68
C PRO A 274 -36.72 3.62 -4.55
N ASP A 275 -35.79 3.43 -5.48
CA ASP A 275 -34.59 4.24 -5.59
C ASP A 275 -34.56 4.91 -6.97
N ASP A 276 -34.67 6.23 -6.99
CA ASP A 276 -34.68 7.00 -8.24
C ASP A 276 -33.32 6.84 -8.94
N ALA A 277 -33.35 6.36 -10.18
CA ALA A 277 -32.13 6.20 -10.99
C ALA A 277 -31.47 7.55 -11.34
N PHE A 278 -32.24 8.65 -11.29
CA PHE A 278 -31.75 10.00 -11.51
C PHE A 278 -31.41 10.68 -10.19
N ARG A 279 -30.17 11.15 -10.05
CA ARG A 279 -29.70 11.86 -8.86
C ARG A 279 -29.17 13.23 -9.21
N ASP A 280 -29.37 14.17 -8.29
CA ASP A 280 -28.64 15.43 -8.30
C ASP A 280 -27.26 15.19 -7.66
N ARG A 281 -26.19 15.47 -8.39
CA ARG A 281 -24.81 15.30 -7.96
C ARG A 281 -24.07 16.61 -8.01
N ASP A 282 -23.29 16.89 -6.97
CA ASP A 282 -22.30 17.95 -6.97
C ASP A 282 -21.00 17.42 -7.61
N VAL A 283 -20.61 17.98 -8.75
CA VAL A 283 -19.40 17.65 -9.51
C VAL A 283 -18.40 18.79 -9.37
N LEU A 284 -17.11 18.49 -9.20
CA LEU A 284 -16.09 19.54 -9.08
C LEU A 284 -15.95 20.31 -10.39
N THR A 285 -15.76 21.63 -10.28
CA THR A 285 -15.28 22.45 -11.40
C THR A 285 -13.87 22.03 -11.79
N ASP A 286 -13.50 22.12 -13.08
CA ASP A 286 -12.17 21.70 -13.57
C ASP A 286 -11.03 22.40 -12.82
N ALA A 287 -11.15 23.71 -12.59
CA ALA A 287 -10.15 24.50 -11.86
C ALA A 287 -10.00 24.05 -10.39
N CYS A 288 -11.11 23.71 -9.72
CA CYS A 288 -11.08 23.19 -8.36
C CYS A 288 -10.44 21.81 -8.33
N ARG A 289 -10.79 20.93 -9.28
CA ARG A 289 -10.20 19.60 -9.41
C ARG A 289 -8.68 19.67 -9.60
N GLU A 290 -8.18 20.48 -10.53
CA GLU A 290 -6.74 20.67 -10.75
C GLU A 290 -6.03 21.19 -9.48
N THR A 291 -6.66 22.13 -8.77
CA THR A 291 -6.12 22.68 -7.52
C THR A 291 -6.04 21.62 -6.42
N LEU A 292 -7.13 20.86 -6.23
CA LEU A 292 -7.22 19.84 -5.18
C LEU A 292 -6.29 18.66 -5.47
N THR A 293 -6.26 18.14 -6.70
CA THR A 293 -5.37 17.04 -7.11
C THR A 293 -3.89 17.43 -7.04
N GLY A 294 -3.55 18.72 -7.21
CA GLY A 294 -2.21 19.24 -6.98
C GLY A 294 -1.82 19.42 -5.52
N ARG A 295 -2.80 19.53 -4.60
CA ARG A 295 -2.59 19.84 -3.17
C ARG A 295 -2.72 18.62 -2.25
N TYR A 296 -3.62 17.69 -2.58
CA TYR A 296 -4.00 16.55 -1.76
C TYR A 296 -3.59 15.24 -2.42
N ASP A 297 -3.63 14.16 -1.64
CA ASP A 297 -3.36 12.83 -2.19
C ASP A 297 -4.57 12.36 -3.00
N VAL A 298 -4.29 11.61 -4.05
CA VAL A 298 -5.30 11.10 -4.97
C VAL A 298 -5.11 9.61 -5.17
N ALA A 299 -6.24 8.91 -5.22
CA ALA A 299 -6.30 7.49 -5.51
C ALA A 299 -7.42 7.21 -6.52
N ASP A 300 -7.18 6.28 -7.43
CA ASP A 300 -8.21 5.81 -8.34
C ASP A 300 -9.29 5.06 -7.56
N ALA A 301 -10.55 5.33 -7.88
CA ALA A 301 -11.69 4.77 -7.16
C ALA A 301 -12.80 4.37 -8.13
N SER A 302 -13.50 3.27 -7.83
CA SER A 302 -14.70 2.84 -8.56
C SER A 302 -15.95 3.14 -7.72
N LEU A 303 -16.95 3.79 -8.31
CA LEU A 303 -18.25 3.99 -7.68
C LEU A 303 -19.00 2.65 -7.57
N LEU A 304 -19.38 2.27 -6.35
CA LEU A 304 -20.29 1.15 -6.09
C LEU A 304 -21.72 1.66 -5.97
N ILE A 305 -21.96 2.59 -5.05
CA ILE A 305 -23.28 3.14 -4.73
C ILE A 305 -23.17 4.65 -4.67
N LEU A 306 -24.10 5.38 -5.30
CA LEU A 306 -24.19 6.82 -5.11
C LEU A 306 -25.25 7.13 -4.05
N GLY A 307 -24.81 7.82 -3.01
CA GLY A 307 -25.65 8.34 -1.94
C GLY A 307 -26.08 9.78 -2.18
N ALA A 308 -26.45 10.46 -1.09
CA ALA A 308 -26.87 11.85 -1.09
C ALA A 308 -25.68 12.84 -1.20
N GLN A 309 -24.48 12.42 -0.79
CA GLN A 309 -23.28 13.25 -0.79
C GLN A 309 -22.12 12.51 -1.46
N SER A 310 -21.33 13.20 -2.28
CA SER A 310 -20.10 12.70 -2.92
C SER A 310 -18.82 13.20 -2.23
N SER A 311 -18.97 14.03 -1.20
CA SER A 311 -17.87 14.62 -0.43
C SER A 311 -18.24 14.75 1.04
N GLY A 312 -17.35 14.36 1.95
CA GLY A 312 -17.54 14.50 3.39
C GLY A 312 -16.67 13.52 4.19
N ARG A 313 -17.05 13.26 5.45
CA ARG A 313 -16.32 12.31 6.32
C ARG A 313 -16.40 10.90 5.71
N ALA A 314 -15.27 10.20 5.72
CA ALA A 314 -15.16 8.87 5.15
C ALA A 314 -15.23 7.77 6.22
N LEU A 315 -16.05 6.75 5.98
CA LEU A 315 -16.01 5.47 6.70
C LEU A 315 -15.18 4.48 5.87
N VAL A 316 -13.96 4.21 6.31
CA VAL A 316 -13.07 3.25 5.63
C VAL A 316 -13.26 1.86 6.25
N ALA A 317 -13.30 0.80 5.45
CA ALA A 317 -13.37 -0.60 5.92
C ALA A 317 -12.80 -1.55 4.85
N PRO A 318 -12.39 -2.79 5.16
CA PRO A 318 -11.90 -3.72 4.13
C PRO A 318 -12.98 -4.11 3.11
N ASP A 319 -14.21 -4.32 3.58
CA ASP A 319 -15.35 -4.72 2.76
C ASP A 319 -16.65 -4.02 3.20
N LEU A 320 -17.69 -4.05 2.35
CA LEU A 320 -18.96 -3.37 2.66
C LEU A 320 -19.70 -3.99 3.85
N MET A 321 -19.59 -5.30 4.11
CA MET A 321 -20.22 -5.92 5.29
C MET A 321 -19.56 -5.44 6.58
N SER A 322 -18.24 -5.33 6.58
CA SER A 322 -17.44 -4.72 7.65
C SER A 322 -17.82 -3.25 7.83
N ALA A 323 -17.96 -2.48 6.74
CA ALA A 323 -18.45 -1.10 6.80
C ALA A 323 -19.86 -1.02 7.39
N TRP A 324 -20.76 -1.91 7.02
CA TRP A 324 -22.14 -1.91 7.51
C TRP A 324 -22.21 -2.18 9.01
N ARG A 325 -21.44 -3.18 9.49
CA ARG A 325 -21.32 -3.46 10.93
C ARG A 325 -20.79 -2.24 11.71
N ARG A 326 -19.84 -1.50 11.13
CA ARG A 326 -19.32 -0.23 11.70
C ARG A 326 -20.43 0.81 11.79
N TYR A 327 -21.13 1.01 10.69
CA TYR A 327 -22.21 1.98 10.58
C TYR A 327 -23.34 1.70 11.59
N LEU A 328 -23.70 0.43 11.80
CA LEU A 328 -24.68 0.03 12.81
C LEU A 328 -24.22 0.23 14.26
N ALA A 329 -22.92 0.28 14.51
CA ALA A 329 -22.36 0.51 15.84
C ALA A 329 -22.24 2.00 16.21
N PHE A 330 -22.33 2.89 15.22
CA PHE A 330 -22.32 4.33 15.43
C PHE A 330 -23.58 4.82 16.15
N ASN A 331 -23.44 5.91 16.91
CA ASN A 331 -24.59 6.65 17.41
C ASN A 331 -25.24 7.48 16.28
N THR A 332 -26.42 8.05 16.54
CA THR A 332 -27.19 8.78 15.53
C THR A 332 -26.45 9.99 14.93
N ARG A 333 -25.56 10.64 15.70
CA ARG A 333 -24.78 11.79 15.20
C ARG A 333 -23.69 11.33 14.24
N GLU A 334 -22.93 10.31 14.64
CA GLU A 334 -21.88 9.71 13.80
C GLU A 334 -22.43 9.16 12.49
N GLN A 335 -23.59 8.48 12.55
CA GLN A 335 -24.27 8.00 11.34
C GLN A 335 -24.62 9.15 10.38
N ALA A 336 -25.04 10.29 10.91
CA ALA A 336 -25.38 11.47 10.11
C ALA A 336 -24.13 12.17 9.50
N ASP A 337 -22.95 11.98 10.10
CA ASP A 337 -21.71 12.59 9.63
C ASP A 337 -21.04 11.78 8.50
N VAL A 338 -21.37 10.48 8.34
CA VAL A 338 -20.81 9.62 7.28
C VAL A 338 -21.38 9.99 5.91
N ALA A 339 -20.53 10.53 5.04
CA ALA A 339 -20.90 10.89 3.67
C ALA A 339 -20.50 9.82 2.65
N VAL A 340 -19.28 9.27 2.82
CA VAL A 340 -18.67 8.34 1.87
C VAL A 340 -18.14 7.11 2.61
N VAL A 341 -18.39 5.92 2.08
CA VAL A 341 -17.85 4.65 2.55
C VAL A 341 -16.79 4.19 1.55
N VAL A 342 -15.59 3.90 2.04
CA VAL A 342 -14.44 3.50 1.22
C VAL A 342 -14.05 2.07 1.57
N VAL A 343 -14.02 1.20 0.58
CA VAL A 343 -13.69 -0.23 0.76
C VAL A 343 -12.67 -0.77 -0.22
N ASP A 344 -11.89 -1.77 0.18
CA ASP A 344 -10.99 -2.49 -0.73
C ASP A 344 -11.79 -3.39 -1.68
N GLU A 345 -12.80 -4.07 -1.13
CA GLU A 345 -13.65 -5.01 -1.84
C GLU A 345 -15.13 -4.77 -1.52
N GLY A 346 -16.02 -5.12 -2.45
CA GLY A 346 -17.45 -4.95 -2.26
C GLY A 346 -18.20 -4.75 -3.57
N ASN A 347 -19.48 -5.06 -3.55
CA ASN A 347 -20.39 -4.89 -4.68
C ASN A 347 -21.68 -4.19 -4.23
N ALA A 348 -22.23 -3.34 -5.09
CA ALA A 348 -23.42 -2.56 -4.74
C ALA A 348 -24.67 -3.41 -4.48
N GLU A 349 -24.67 -4.65 -4.94
CA GLU A 349 -25.81 -5.55 -4.96
C GLU A 349 -25.73 -6.68 -3.93
N GLU A 350 -24.65 -6.73 -3.14
CA GLU A 350 -24.60 -7.57 -1.95
C GLU A 350 -25.50 -6.99 -0.84
N HIS A 351 -25.73 -7.76 0.23
CA HIS A 351 -26.60 -7.31 1.32
C HIS A 351 -26.18 -5.94 1.89
N ALA A 352 -24.89 -5.73 2.22
CA ALA A 352 -24.42 -4.43 2.69
C ALA A 352 -24.62 -3.32 1.66
N GLY A 353 -24.45 -3.62 0.38
CA GLY A 353 -24.69 -2.66 -0.68
C GLY A 353 -26.16 -2.21 -0.74
N ILE A 354 -27.10 -3.14 -0.62
CA ILE A 354 -28.54 -2.83 -0.56
C ILE A 354 -28.84 -1.92 0.65
N MET A 355 -28.24 -2.23 1.81
CA MET A 355 -28.45 -1.49 3.05
C MET A 355 -27.90 -0.05 2.97
N PHE A 356 -26.67 0.14 2.48
CA PHE A 356 -26.11 1.49 2.28
C PHE A 356 -26.89 2.32 1.27
N ARG A 357 -27.43 1.68 0.22
CA ARG A 357 -28.30 2.34 -0.76
C ARG A 357 -29.58 2.86 -0.11
N GLN A 358 -30.21 2.08 0.76
CA GLN A 358 -31.38 2.52 1.52
C GLN A 358 -31.06 3.70 2.46
N GLN A 359 -29.85 3.71 3.05
CA GLN A 359 -29.36 4.83 3.86
C GLN A 359 -28.89 6.03 3.01
N LYS A 360 -28.86 5.91 1.68
CA LYS A 360 -28.38 6.93 0.73
C LYS A 360 -26.95 7.38 1.03
N ILE A 361 -26.06 6.45 1.33
CA ILE A 361 -24.63 6.70 1.56
C ILE A 361 -23.83 6.31 0.31
N THR A 362 -22.87 7.16 -0.07
CA THR A 362 -22.01 6.87 -1.23
C THR A 362 -21.00 5.81 -0.85
N CYS A 363 -20.87 4.74 -1.63
CA CYS A 363 -19.88 3.69 -1.42
C CYS A 363 -18.93 3.63 -2.62
N VAL A 364 -17.63 3.61 -2.35
CA VAL A 364 -16.56 3.57 -3.35
C VAL A 364 -15.57 2.46 -3.05
N ARG A 365 -15.05 1.84 -4.10
CA ARG A 365 -13.96 0.89 -4.03
C ARG A 365 -12.64 1.58 -4.33
N MET A 366 -11.71 1.55 -3.38
CA MET A 366 -10.38 2.19 -3.44
C MET A 366 -9.45 1.44 -2.48
N ASP A 367 -8.17 1.33 -2.81
CA ASP A 367 -7.16 0.79 -1.87
C ASP A 367 -7.15 1.61 -0.58
N THR A 368 -7.65 1.02 0.50
CA THR A 368 -7.87 1.69 1.78
C THR A 368 -6.57 2.12 2.45
N ARG A 369 -5.42 1.51 2.12
CA ARG A 369 -4.10 1.91 2.64
C ARG A 369 -3.62 3.24 2.09
N ARG A 370 -4.21 3.70 0.98
CA ARG A 370 -3.96 5.06 0.46
C ARG A 370 -4.54 6.12 1.41
N MET A 371 -5.50 5.76 2.27
CA MET A 371 -6.05 6.65 3.28
C MET A 371 -5.04 6.85 4.41
N ARG A 372 -4.58 8.09 4.58
CA ARG A 372 -3.74 8.48 5.72
C ARG A 372 -4.60 8.76 6.93
N ALA A 373 -4.02 8.61 8.12
CA ALA A 373 -4.73 8.89 9.38
C ALA A 373 -5.18 10.36 9.48
N GLU A 374 -4.48 11.30 8.85
CA GLU A 374 -4.89 12.72 8.82
C GLU A 374 -5.97 13.03 7.77
N ALA A 375 -6.30 12.06 6.90
CA ALA A 375 -7.30 12.22 5.86
C ALA A 375 -8.63 11.61 6.30
N ASP A 376 -9.42 12.37 7.07
CA ASP A 376 -10.75 11.96 7.55
C ASP A 376 -11.88 12.25 6.54
N CYS A 377 -11.56 13.01 5.48
CA CYS A 377 -12.51 13.47 4.47
C CYS A 377 -12.12 12.99 3.06
N VAL A 378 -13.13 12.67 2.26
CA VAL A 378 -12.96 12.23 0.87
C VAL A 378 -13.85 13.04 -0.04
N VAL A 379 -13.35 13.33 -1.25
CA VAL A 379 -14.16 13.82 -2.37
C VAL A 379 -14.08 12.81 -3.51
N LEU A 380 -15.22 12.25 -3.92
CA LEU A 380 -15.32 11.42 -5.10
C LEU A 380 -15.67 12.28 -6.33
N ASP A 381 -14.71 12.39 -7.24
CA ASP A 381 -14.88 13.11 -8.50
C ASP A 381 -14.27 12.33 -9.68
N ARG A 382 -15.07 12.12 -10.73
CA ARG A 382 -14.65 11.50 -12.01
C ARG A 382 -13.78 10.22 -11.88
N GLY A 383 -14.14 9.30 -10.98
CA GLY A 383 -13.41 8.03 -10.79
C GLY A 383 -12.12 8.16 -9.97
N THR A 384 -11.94 9.27 -9.26
CA THR A 384 -10.81 9.51 -8.37
C THR A 384 -11.33 9.96 -7.01
N CYS A 385 -10.74 9.44 -5.94
CA CYS A 385 -10.90 9.95 -4.59
C CYS A 385 -9.76 10.91 -4.27
N ILE A 386 -10.12 12.14 -3.90
CA ILE A 386 -9.20 13.12 -3.34
C ILE A 386 -9.29 13.00 -1.81
N LEU A 387 -8.16 12.73 -1.18
CA LEU A 387 -8.06 12.38 0.24
C LEU A 387 -7.50 13.58 1.01
N GLY A 388 -8.23 14.06 2.01
CA GLY A 388 -7.83 15.23 2.77
C GLY A 388 -8.61 15.38 4.06
N ASP A 389 -8.63 16.60 4.58
CA ASP A 389 -9.23 16.92 5.87
C ASP A 389 -10.45 17.84 5.72
N SER A 390 -11.04 18.25 6.85
CA SER A 390 -12.13 19.22 6.87
C SER A 390 -11.80 20.57 6.20
N THR A 391 -10.53 20.96 6.03
CA THR A 391 -10.14 22.19 5.32
C THR A 391 -10.31 22.05 3.81
N MET A 392 -10.07 20.84 3.28
CA MET A 392 -10.32 20.50 1.88
C MET A 392 -11.78 20.75 1.53
N LEU A 393 -12.70 20.26 2.36
CA LEU A 393 -14.15 20.38 2.13
C LEU A 393 -14.60 21.85 2.00
N ARG A 394 -13.98 22.78 2.73
CA ARG A 394 -14.30 24.23 2.67
C ARG A 394 -13.85 24.90 1.37
N SER A 395 -12.94 24.28 0.64
CA SER A 395 -12.38 24.80 -0.61
C SER A 395 -13.06 24.24 -1.86
N ILE A 396 -14.02 23.32 -1.69
CA ILE A 396 -14.74 22.68 -2.79
C ILE A 396 -15.60 23.71 -3.51
N GLN A 397 -15.45 23.73 -4.84
CA GLN A 397 -16.34 24.43 -5.74
C GLN A 397 -16.93 23.41 -6.71
N SER A 398 -18.24 23.20 -6.58
CA SER A 398 -19.00 22.22 -7.34
C SER A 398 -20.15 22.87 -8.11
N GLU A 399 -20.59 22.16 -9.15
CA GLU A 399 -21.81 22.44 -9.90
C GLU A 399 -22.78 21.28 -9.74
N ARG A 400 -24.07 21.60 -9.60
CA ARG A 400 -25.12 20.60 -9.41
C ARG A 400 -25.65 20.14 -10.76
N CYS A 401 -25.48 18.86 -11.05
CA CYS A 401 -25.96 18.20 -12.27
C CYS A 401 -26.99 17.13 -11.91
N ARG A 402 -28.06 17.02 -12.70
CA ARG A 402 -29.03 15.92 -12.57
C ARG A 402 -28.78 14.88 -13.64
N GLU A 403 -28.43 13.67 -13.22
CA GLU A 403 -27.94 12.64 -14.14
C GLU A 403 -28.45 11.25 -13.75
N LEU A 404 -28.54 10.36 -14.73
CA LEU A 404 -28.73 8.93 -14.55
C LEU A 404 -27.47 8.32 -13.92
N VAL A 405 -27.63 7.64 -12.80
CA VAL A 405 -26.54 6.98 -12.10
C VAL A 405 -26.43 5.54 -12.57
N LEU A 406 -25.24 5.18 -13.07
CA LEU A 406 -24.90 3.82 -13.45
C LEU A 406 -23.72 3.33 -12.58
N PRO A 407 -23.73 2.08 -12.12
CA PRO A 407 -22.56 1.46 -11.50
C PRO A 407 -21.38 1.46 -12.46
N ASP A 408 -20.17 1.67 -11.92
CA ASP A 408 -18.96 1.63 -12.74
C ASP A 408 -18.72 0.26 -13.37
N GLY A 409 -18.06 0.26 -14.52
CA GLY A 409 -17.69 -0.97 -15.22
C GLY A 409 -18.85 -1.63 -15.96
N CYS A 410 -19.99 -0.98 -16.16
CA CYS A 410 -21.04 -1.44 -17.09
C CYS A 410 -20.66 -1.18 -18.55
N ALA A 411 -21.08 -2.04 -19.49
CA ALA A 411 -21.08 -1.79 -20.94
C ALA A 411 -21.93 -2.80 -21.71
N CYS A 412 -22.23 -2.55 -22.98
CA CYS A 412 -22.92 -3.52 -23.83
C CYS A 412 -22.04 -4.73 -24.17
N VAL A 413 -22.69 -5.86 -24.42
CA VAL A 413 -22.07 -7.11 -24.89
C VAL A 413 -22.65 -7.41 -26.28
N PHE A 414 -21.78 -7.57 -27.28
CA PHE A 414 -22.19 -7.89 -28.65
C PHE A 414 -21.81 -9.34 -28.99
N THR A 415 -22.72 -10.07 -29.63
CA THR A 415 -22.55 -11.46 -30.12
C THR A 415 -22.43 -11.49 -31.65
N ASP A 416 -21.89 -12.58 -32.24
CA ASP A 416 -21.57 -12.72 -33.69
C ASP A 416 -22.71 -12.38 -34.64
N GLU A 417 -23.94 -12.50 -34.17
CA GLU A 417 -25.17 -12.28 -34.91
C GLU A 417 -25.24 -10.83 -35.48
N VAL A 418 -24.44 -9.91 -34.91
CA VAL A 418 -24.30 -8.51 -35.34
C VAL A 418 -23.54 -8.35 -36.68
N LEU A 419 -22.76 -9.35 -37.12
CA LEU A 419 -21.85 -9.22 -38.28
C LEU A 419 -22.49 -9.53 -39.66
N PHE A 420 -23.72 -10.05 -39.74
CA PHE A 420 -24.34 -10.44 -41.01
C PHE A 420 -24.94 -9.24 -41.77
N PRO A 421 -24.57 -8.96 -43.04
CA PRO A 421 -25.06 -7.79 -43.78
C PRO A 421 -26.57 -7.82 -44.04
N GLY A 422 -27.30 -6.79 -43.58
CA GLY A 422 -28.74 -6.61 -43.84
C GLY A 422 -29.67 -7.40 -42.92
N GLY A 423 -29.13 -8.05 -41.88
CA GLY A 423 -29.93 -8.68 -40.84
C GLY A 423 -30.57 -7.65 -39.90
N GLU A 424 -31.63 -8.08 -39.19
CA GLU A 424 -32.31 -7.27 -38.16
C GLU A 424 -31.31 -6.72 -37.11
N LEU A 425 -30.23 -7.44 -36.82
CA LEU A 425 -29.24 -7.08 -35.80
C LEU A 425 -28.17 -6.05 -36.22
N THR A 426 -27.92 -5.80 -37.53
CA THR A 426 -27.10 -4.63 -37.92
C THR A 426 -27.82 -3.32 -37.57
N ARG A 427 -29.16 -3.34 -37.60
CA ARG A 427 -30.02 -2.24 -37.14
C ARG A 427 -29.99 -2.14 -35.62
N ASP A 428 -30.02 -3.27 -34.91
CA ASP A 428 -29.99 -3.30 -33.44
C ASP A 428 -28.68 -2.75 -32.87
N CYS A 429 -27.52 -3.01 -33.49
CA CYS A 429 -26.25 -2.41 -33.03
C CYS A 429 -26.22 -0.88 -33.23
N VAL A 430 -26.73 -0.38 -34.36
CA VAL A 430 -26.91 1.07 -34.59
C VAL A 430 -27.80 1.68 -33.53
N GLU A 431 -28.92 1.03 -33.25
CA GLU A 431 -29.90 1.47 -32.27
C GLU A 431 -29.31 1.46 -30.86
N VAL A 432 -28.60 0.40 -30.48
CA VAL A 432 -27.93 0.27 -29.17
C VAL A 432 -26.90 1.40 -28.95
N LEU A 433 -25.99 1.60 -29.91
CA LEU A 433 -24.98 2.66 -29.81
C LEU A 433 -25.60 4.06 -29.84
N SER A 434 -26.69 4.26 -30.59
CA SER A 434 -27.47 5.49 -30.56
C SER A 434 -28.08 5.70 -29.18
N GLN A 435 -28.77 4.71 -28.62
CA GLN A 435 -29.37 4.80 -27.29
C GLN A 435 -28.31 5.09 -26.21
N LEU A 436 -27.13 4.46 -26.27
CA LEU A 436 -26.01 4.74 -25.35
C LEU A 436 -25.58 6.21 -25.37
N ARG A 437 -25.48 6.83 -26.56
CA ARG A 437 -25.11 8.25 -26.71
C ARG A 437 -26.14 9.22 -26.13
N HIS A 438 -27.41 8.81 -26.12
CA HIS A 438 -28.53 9.60 -25.64
C HIS A 438 -28.88 9.32 -24.16
N LEU A 439 -28.19 8.37 -23.50
CA LEU A 439 -28.37 8.16 -22.06
C LEU A 439 -28.04 9.46 -21.30
N PRO A 440 -28.92 9.92 -20.39
CA PRO A 440 -28.76 11.17 -19.66
C PRO A 440 -27.77 11.02 -18.48
N VAL A 441 -26.54 10.58 -18.75
CA VAL A 441 -25.44 10.43 -17.79
C VAL A 441 -24.41 11.56 -17.97
N ALA A 442 -23.52 11.79 -16.99
CA ALA A 442 -22.36 12.68 -17.15
C ALA A 442 -21.59 12.40 -18.45
N GLN A 443 -21.02 13.46 -19.05
CA GLN A 443 -20.25 13.33 -20.29
C GLN A 443 -19.13 12.30 -20.17
N GLU A 444 -18.37 12.33 -19.08
CA GLU A 444 -17.24 11.43 -18.84
C GLU A 444 -17.70 9.98 -18.65
N VAL A 445 -18.83 9.78 -17.96
CA VAL A 445 -19.44 8.45 -17.78
C VAL A 445 -19.92 7.90 -19.12
N ARG A 446 -20.52 8.74 -19.96
CA ARG A 446 -20.96 8.37 -21.31
C ARG A 446 -19.78 7.98 -22.19
N GLU A 447 -18.71 8.76 -22.19
CA GLU A 447 -17.48 8.47 -22.96
C GLU A 447 -16.87 7.14 -22.52
N GLN A 448 -16.79 6.88 -21.20
CA GLN A 448 -16.32 5.61 -20.66
C GLN A 448 -17.23 4.44 -21.03
N LEU A 449 -18.55 4.63 -20.97
CA LEU A 449 -19.54 3.60 -21.31
C LEU A 449 -19.44 3.21 -22.80
N LEU A 450 -19.32 4.20 -23.69
CA LEU A 450 -19.10 4.00 -25.12
C LEU A 450 -17.76 3.29 -25.35
N ALA A 451 -16.68 3.77 -24.74
CA ALA A 451 -15.36 3.14 -24.85
C ALA A 451 -15.38 1.68 -24.40
N ARG A 452 -16.00 1.35 -23.26
CA ARG A 452 -16.10 -0.04 -22.77
C ARG A 452 -17.00 -0.94 -23.63
N SER A 453 -17.97 -0.35 -24.34
CA SER A 453 -18.89 -1.08 -25.22
C SER A 453 -18.30 -1.31 -26.60
N GLU A 454 -17.46 -0.39 -27.08
CA GLU A 454 -17.00 -0.37 -28.47
C GLU A 454 -15.51 -0.67 -28.62
N GLN A 455 -14.73 -0.62 -27.54
CA GLN A 455 -13.31 -0.96 -27.54
C GLN A 455 -13.05 -2.13 -26.59
N PRO A 456 -12.14 -3.04 -26.96
CA PRO A 456 -11.76 -4.14 -26.09
C PRO A 456 -11.08 -3.61 -24.82
N MET A 457 -11.25 -4.32 -23.70
CA MET A 457 -10.81 -3.93 -22.37
C MET A 457 -10.07 -5.08 -21.68
N GLN A 458 -8.96 -4.79 -20.99
CA GLN A 458 -8.15 -5.83 -20.30
C GLN A 458 -8.93 -6.60 -19.24
N ALA A 459 -9.84 -5.91 -18.55
CA ALA A 459 -10.65 -6.47 -17.49
C ALA A 459 -12.00 -7.02 -17.99
N ARG A 460 -12.16 -7.33 -19.29
CA ARG A 460 -13.41 -7.90 -19.80
C ARG A 460 -13.19 -8.91 -20.92
N TRP A 461 -13.43 -10.17 -20.58
CA TRP A 461 -13.39 -11.31 -21.48
C TRP A 461 -14.72 -12.04 -21.46
N MET A 462 -15.10 -12.61 -22.59
CA MET A 462 -16.25 -13.51 -22.71
C MET A 462 -15.77 -14.85 -23.25
N GLN A 463 -16.03 -15.91 -22.48
CA GLN A 463 -15.87 -17.29 -22.92
C GLN A 463 -17.22 -17.84 -23.39
N ARG A 464 -17.27 -18.27 -24.65
CA ARG A 464 -18.46 -18.82 -25.31
C ARG A 464 -18.59 -20.32 -25.09
N ALA A 465 -19.75 -20.87 -25.44
CA ALA A 465 -20.04 -22.30 -25.34
C ALA A 465 -19.08 -23.21 -26.13
N ASP A 466 -18.50 -22.70 -27.24
CA ASP A 466 -17.48 -23.38 -28.05
C ASP A 466 -16.04 -23.22 -27.51
N ALA A 467 -15.89 -22.58 -26.35
CA ALA A 467 -14.65 -22.24 -25.67
C ALA A 467 -13.78 -21.17 -26.34
N VAL A 468 -14.29 -20.45 -27.34
CA VAL A 468 -13.64 -19.22 -27.84
C VAL A 468 -13.67 -18.17 -26.74
N VAL A 469 -12.55 -17.46 -26.55
CA VAL A 469 -12.42 -16.38 -25.56
C VAL A 469 -12.02 -15.10 -26.27
N GLU A 470 -12.91 -14.10 -26.20
CA GLU A 470 -12.75 -12.84 -26.91
C GLU A 470 -13.29 -11.65 -26.10
N SER A 471 -13.10 -10.44 -26.62
CA SER A 471 -13.63 -9.24 -26.00
C SER A 471 -15.02 -8.97 -26.55
N PRO A 472 -16.04 -8.82 -25.69
CA PRO A 472 -17.42 -8.64 -26.13
C PRO A 472 -17.69 -7.33 -26.89
N SER A 473 -16.73 -6.40 -26.93
CA SER A 473 -16.81 -5.12 -27.65
C SER A 473 -16.16 -5.13 -29.04
N LEU A 474 -15.47 -6.21 -29.43
CA LEU A 474 -14.81 -6.33 -30.74
C LEU A 474 -15.78 -6.07 -31.89
N LEU A 475 -16.97 -6.66 -31.82
CA LEU A 475 -17.97 -6.56 -32.87
C LEU A 475 -18.49 -5.12 -33.05
N GLY A 476 -18.62 -4.37 -31.94
CA GLY A 476 -18.93 -2.94 -31.96
C GLY A 476 -17.85 -2.13 -32.68
N ALA A 477 -16.56 -2.40 -32.40
CA ALA A 477 -15.43 -1.79 -33.11
C ALA A 477 -15.44 -2.10 -34.61
N ILE A 478 -15.61 -3.38 -34.99
CA ILE A 478 -15.66 -3.81 -36.39
C ILE A 478 -16.78 -3.08 -37.12
N TRP A 479 -17.97 -2.99 -36.52
CA TRP A 479 -19.10 -2.29 -37.10
C TRP A 479 -18.79 -0.80 -37.35
N ARG A 480 -18.24 -0.10 -36.34
CA ARG A 480 -17.88 1.33 -36.46
C ARG A 480 -16.85 1.56 -37.57
N SER A 481 -15.84 0.70 -37.70
CA SER A 481 -14.80 0.82 -38.73
C SER A 481 -15.37 0.80 -40.16
N LYS A 482 -16.52 0.15 -40.37
CA LYS A 482 -17.22 0.04 -41.65
C LYS A 482 -18.20 1.20 -41.91
N HIS A 483 -18.52 2.02 -40.91
CA HIS A 483 -19.55 3.06 -40.96
C HIS A 483 -19.04 4.44 -40.49
N LEU A 484 -18.12 5.01 -41.26
CA LEU A 484 -17.40 6.27 -40.97
C LEU A 484 -18.31 7.48 -40.66
N GLY A 485 -19.56 7.50 -41.13
CA GLY A 485 -20.52 8.59 -40.85
C GLY A 485 -20.91 8.73 -39.36
N TYR A 486 -20.68 7.69 -38.55
CA TYR A 486 -20.89 7.69 -37.09
C TYR A 486 -19.60 7.97 -36.30
N ALA A 487 -18.46 8.22 -36.97
CA ALA A 487 -17.12 8.40 -36.39
C ALA A 487 -16.79 9.85 -35.97
N GLY A 488 -17.79 10.73 -35.82
CA GLY A 488 -17.59 12.16 -35.55
C GLY A 488 -16.85 12.52 -34.27
N GLU A 489 -16.77 11.58 -33.32
CA GLU A 489 -15.96 11.70 -32.09
C GLU A 489 -15.09 10.44 -31.99
N CYS A 490 -13.93 10.45 -32.67
CA CYS A 490 -12.97 9.36 -32.56
C CYS A 490 -12.36 9.36 -31.15
N CYS A 491 -12.82 8.48 -30.24
CA CYS A 491 -12.01 8.08 -29.10
C CYS A 491 -10.75 7.41 -29.67
N ALA A 492 -9.57 7.98 -29.44
CA ALA A 492 -8.31 7.36 -29.83
C ALA A 492 -8.27 5.91 -29.30
N SER A 493 -7.95 4.94 -30.17
CA SER A 493 -7.86 3.54 -29.75
C SER A 493 -6.83 3.41 -28.63
N THR A 494 -7.21 2.76 -27.55
CA THR A 494 -6.27 2.44 -26.46
C THR A 494 -5.12 1.55 -26.98
N GLU A 495 -4.01 1.51 -26.25
CA GLU A 495 -2.92 0.56 -26.53
C GLU A 495 -3.44 -0.89 -26.52
N PHE A 496 -4.24 -1.23 -25.52
CA PHE A 496 -4.88 -2.53 -25.41
C PHE A 496 -5.74 -2.86 -26.65
N ALA A 497 -6.51 -1.89 -27.17
CA ALA A 497 -7.31 -2.10 -28.37
C ALA A 497 -6.46 -2.40 -29.61
N ARG A 498 -5.31 -1.74 -29.75
CA ARG A 498 -4.37 -2.02 -30.84
C ARG A 498 -3.74 -3.41 -30.70
N ASP A 499 -3.38 -3.83 -29.49
CA ASP A 499 -2.82 -5.16 -29.26
C ASP A 499 -3.85 -6.28 -29.43
N TYR A 500 -5.09 -6.03 -29.03
CA TYR A 500 -6.20 -6.92 -29.27
C TYR A 500 -6.47 -7.09 -30.78
N GLU A 501 -6.53 -5.99 -31.56
CA GLU A 501 -6.63 -6.08 -33.03
C GLU A 501 -5.48 -6.87 -33.65
N ARG A 502 -4.25 -6.69 -33.14
CA ARG A 502 -3.10 -7.47 -33.58
C ARG A 502 -3.29 -8.95 -33.27
N ALA A 503 -3.82 -9.30 -32.10
CA ALA A 503 -4.10 -10.67 -31.71
C ALA A 503 -5.16 -11.32 -32.60
N VAL A 504 -6.26 -10.62 -32.90
CA VAL A 504 -7.29 -11.09 -33.85
C VAL A 504 -6.66 -11.39 -35.21
N ARG A 505 -5.87 -10.46 -35.77
CA ARG A 505 -5.17 -10.68 -37.06
C ARG A 505 -4.20 -11.86 -37.00
N VAL A 506 -3.52 -12.09 -35.88
CA VAL A 506 -2.64 -13.25 -35.70
C VAL A 506 -3.45 -14.55 -35.76
N SER A 507 -4.65 -14.58 -35.19
CA SER A 507 -5.53 -15.75 -35.19
C SER A 507 -6.19 -16.03 -36.55
N GLU A 508 -6.45 -14.99 -37.36
CA GLU A 508 -7.15 -15.11 -38.66
C GLU A 508 -6.21 -15.26 -39.88
N ASP A 509 -5.03 -14.63 -39.86
CA ASP A 509 -4.08 -14.62 -41.00
C ASP A 509 -3.01 -15.74 -40.91
N ALA A 510 -1.89 -15.58 -41.62
CA ALA A 510 -0.69 -16.42 -41.50
C ALA A 510 0.10 -16.06 -40.20
N PRO A 511 -0.09 -16.78 -39.08
CA PRO A 511 0.38 -16.34 -37.75
C PRO A 511 1.91 -16.31 -37.66
N GLN A 512 2.56 -17.18 -38.44
CA GLN A 512 4.01 -17.28 -38.61
C GLN A 512 4.66 -15.98 -39.07
N ARG A 513 3.93 -15.11 -39.77
CA ARG A 513 4.45 -13.79 -40.19
C ARG A 513 4.44 -12.76 -39.05
N LYS A 514 3.56 -12.93 -38.07
CA LYS A 514 3.35 -11.98 -36.96
C LYS A 514 4.08 -12.38 -35.69
N LEU A 515 4.30 -13.68 -35.49
CA LEU A 515 5.08 -14.26 -34.39
C LEU A 515 6.31 -15.05 -34.92
N PRO A 516 7.12 -14.48 -35.84
CA PRO A 516 8.15 -15.24 -36.54
C PRO A 516 9.19 -15.84 -35.58
N THR A 517 9.54 -15.13 -34.51
CA THR A 517 10.54 -15.57 -33.55
C THR A 517 10.00 -16.74 -32.73
N LEU A 518 8.78 -16.63 -32.20
CA LEU A 518 8.19 -17.71 -31.39
C LEU A 518 7.88 -18.98 -32.19
N PHE A 519 7.49 -18.86 -33.47
CA PHE A 519 7.30 -20.02 -34.36
C PHE A 519 8.61 -20.72 -34.70
N ALA A 520 9.72 -19.97 -34.83
CA ALA A 520 11.04 -20.56 -35.00
C ALA A 520 11.57 -21.20 -33.71
N LEU A 521 11.13 -20.69 -32.55
CA LEU A 521 11.62 -21.06 -31.23
C LEU A 521 10.99 -22.36 -30.68
N SER A 522 9.66 -22.51 -30.80
CA SER A 522 8.96 -23.72 -30.30
C SER A 522 7.76 -24.10 -31.20
N PRO A 523 7.54 -25.41 -31.46
CA PRO A 523 6.30 -25.88 -32.10
C PRO A 523 5.05 -25.65 -31.24
N ALA A 524 5.20 -25.47 -29.91
CA ALA A 524 4.10 -25.18 -28.98
C ALA A 524 3.29 -23.94 -29.38
N THR A 525 3.96 -22.94 -29.97
CA THR A 525 3.35 -21.70 -30.47
C THR A 525 2.16 -21.97 -31.38
N ARG A 526 2.22 -23.01 -32.24
CA ARG A 526 1.12 -23.35 -33.15
C ARG A 526 -0.14 -23.76 -32.38
N THR A 527 0.01 -24.61 -31.37
CA THR A 527 -1.09 -25.10 -30.56
C THR A 527 -1.70 -23.98 -29.73
N LEU A 528 -0.87 -23.12 -29.15
CA LEU A 528 -1.31 -21.97 -28.35
C LEU A 528 -2.12 -20.97 -29.19
N VAL A 529 -1.66 -20.62 -30.40
CA VAL A 529 -2.41 -19.74 -31.33
C VAL A 529 -3.74 -20.37 -31.76
N SER A 530 -3.77 -21.69 -31.94
CA SER A 530 -4.98 -22.41 -32.39
C SER A 530 -6.00 -22.68 -31.27
N SER A 531 -5.79 -22.14 -30.06
CA SER A 531 -6.61 -22.42 -28.87
C SER A 531 -8.00 -21.76 -28.89
N GLY A 532 -8.20 -20.73 -29.72
CA GLY A 532 -9.39 -19.89 -29.73
C GLY A 532 -9.46 -18.88 -28.58
N ASP A 533 -8.44 -18.81 -27.71
CA ASP A 533 -8.37 -17.85 -26.61
C ASP A 533 -7.46 -16.68 -26.97
N LEU A 534 -8.04 -15.50 -27.23
CA LEU A 534 -7.29 -14.32 -27.65
C LEU A 534 -6.39 -13.77 -26.53
N ARG A 535 -6.62 -14.11 -25.26
CA ARG A 535 -5.71 -13.75 -24.16
C ARG A 535 -4.35 -14.41 -24.33
N ILE A 536 -4.35 -15.68 -24.76
CA ILE A 536 -3.12 -16.43 -25.06
C ILE A 536 -2.39 -15.73 -26.21
N VAL A 537 -3.10 -15.34 -27.27
CA VAL A 537 -2.48 -14.70 -28.45
C VAL A 537 -1.93 -13.31 -28.11
N MET A 538 -2.60 -12.54 -27.25
CA MET A 538 -2.07 -11.27 -26.73
C MET A 538 -0.79 -11.50 -25.91
N ALA A 539 -0.80 -12.47 -24.99
CA ALA A 539 0.40 -12.80 -24.22
C ALA A 539 1.55 -13.33 -25.11
N LEU A 540 1.24 -14.01 -26.23
CA LEU A 540 2.24 -14.38 -27.24
C LEU A 540 2.80 -13.16 -27.98
N LEU A 541 2.01 -12.12 -28.24
CA LEU A 541 2.52 -10.87 -28.80
C LEU A 541 3.49 -10.17 -27.84
N ASP A 542 3.21 -10.21 -26.54
CA ASP A 542 4.12 -9.72 -25.50
C ASP A 542 5.42 -10.55 -25.45
N CYS A 543 5.32 -11.88 -25.54
CA CYS A 543 6.47 -12.77 -25.65
C CYS A 543 7.31 -12.50 -26.91
N GLU A 544 6.68 -12.25 -28.07
CA GLU A 544 7.37 -11.91 -29.32
C GLU A 544 8.07 -10.55 -29.19
N ALA A 545 7.42 -9.54 -28.59
CA ALA A 545 8.06 -8.27 -28.30
C ALA A 545 9.22 -8.42 -27.30
N ALA A 546 9.09 -9.31 -26.33
CA ALA A 546 10.13 -9.58 -25.35
C ALA A 546 11.34 -10.31 -25.93
N ALA A 547 11.25 -10.90 -27.12
CA ALA A 547 12.40 -11.52 -27.77
C ALA A 547 13.57 -10.56 -28.03
N SER A 548 13.34 -9.23 -27.96
CA SER A 548 14.40 -8.22 -28.05
C SER A 548 15.28 -8.14 -26.80
N TRP A 549 14.85 -8.67 -25.66
CA TRP A 549 15.56 -8.56 -24.37
C TRP A 549 15.58 -9.84 -23.54
N ALA A 550 14.59 -10.72 -23.68
CA ALA A 550 14.50 -11.99 -22.98
C ALA A 550 15.32 -13.10 -23.68
N PRO A 551 16.03 -13.97 -22.95
CA PRO A 551 16.75 -15.09 -23.54
C PRO A 551 15.81 -16.05 -24.29
N PRO A 552 16.19 -16.55 -25.50
CA PRO A 552 15.35 -17.47 -26.27
C PRO A 552 14.95 -18.74 -25.49
N GLN A 553 15.86 -19.29 -24.68
CA GLN A 553 15.55 -20.49 -23.88
C GLN A 553 14.48 -20.23 -22.81
N THR A 554 14.47 -19.03 -22.21
CA THR A 554 13.46 -18.61 -21.24
C THR A 554 12.09 -18.51 -21.88
N LEU A 555 11.99 -17.86 -23.05
CA LEU A 555 10.74 -17.77 -23.79
C LEU A 555 10.24 -19.16 -24.24
N ARG A 556 11.15 -20.04 -24.68
CA ARG A 556 10.80 -21.42 -25.06
C ARG A 556 10.14 -22.18 -23.90
N ARG A 557 10.73 -22.10 -22.70
CA ARG A 557 10.17 -22.74 -21.50
C ARG A 557 8.76 -22.26 -21.19
N LEU A 558 8.52 -20.95 -21.25
CA LEU A 558 7.18 -20.38 -21.03
C LEU A 558 6.16 -20.92 -22.04
N LEU A 559 6.54 -20.98 -23.34
CA LEU A 559 5.68 -21.56 -24.38
C LEU A 559 5.38 -23.04 -24.14
N ASP A 560 6.41 -23.82 -23.80
CA ASP A 560 6.30 -25.26 -23.59
C ASP A 560 5.48 -25.56 -22.32
N SER A 561 5.66 -24.81 -21.22
CA SER A 561 4.84 -24.94 -20.01
C SER A 561 3.39 -24.49 -20.22
N ALA A 562 3.16 -23.41 -20.97
CA ALA A 562 1.82 -22.94 -21.28
C ALA A 562 1.04 -23.95 -22.14
N VAL A 563 1.68 -24.58 -23.12
CA VAL A 563 0.99 -25.59 -23.95
C VAL A 563 0.63 -26.83 -23.14
N VAL A 564 1.46 -27.24 -22.17
CA VAL A 564 1.12 -28.33 -21.25
C VAL A 564 -0.16 -28.01 -20.47
N GLN A 565 -0.28 -26.81 -19.88
CA GLN A 565 -1.49 -26.40 -19.17
C GLN A 565 -2.72 -26.34 -20.10
N LEU A 566 -2.55 -25.84 -21.32
CA LEU A 566 -3.62 -25.79 -22.32
C LEU A 566 -4.13 -27.21 -22.66
N THR A 567 -3.23 -28.19 -22.83
CA THR A 567 -3.60 -29.57 -23.19
C THR A 567 -4.37 -30.31 -22.09
N VAL A 568 -4.23 -29.90 -20.83
CA VAL A 568 -5.04 -30.41 -19.69
C VAL A 568 -6.26 -29.53 -19.39
N PHE A 569 -6.69 -28.71 -20.36
CA PHE A 569 -7.84 -27.80 -20.29
C PHE A 569 -7.75 -26.69 -19.23
N ARG A 570 -6.55 -26.33 -18.78
CA ARG A 570 -6.29 -25.23 -17.83
C ARG A 570 -5.83 -23.97 -18.57
N ARG A 571 -6.77 -23.33 -19.28
CA ARG A 571 -6.49 -22.15 -20.12
C ARG A 571 -5.98 -20.96 -19.32
N ASP A 572 -6.58 -20.66 -18.18
CA ASP A 572 -6.18 -19.51 -17.35
C ASP A 572 -4.75 -19.68 -16.81
N ASN A 573 -4.34 -20.91 -16.49
CA ASN A 573 -2.95 -21.20 -16.14
C ASN A 573 -2.00 -20.95 -17.30
N ALA A 574 -2.37 -21.34 -18.52
CA ALA A 574 -1.57 -21.09 -19.71
C ALA A 574 -1.40 -19.58 -19.97
N VAL A 575 -2.47 -18.80 -19.80
CA VAL A 575 -2.44 -17.34 -19.88
C VAL A 575 -1.50 -16.77 -18.83
N LEU A 576 -1.66 -17.15 -17.55
CA LEU A 576 -0.86 -16.63 -16.44
C LEU A 576 0.65 -16.94 -16.57
N ILE A 577 0.99 -18.11 -17.13
CA ILE A 577 2.40 -18.45 -17.45
C ILE A 577 2.95 -17.48 -18.50
N LEU A 578 2.25 -17.29 -19.62
CA LEU A 578 2.71 -16.39 -20.69
C LEU A 578 2.73 -14.91 -20.25
N GLU A 579 1.74 -14.50 -19.44
CA GLU A 579 1.67 -13.17 -18.83
C GLU A 579 2.81 -12.89 -17.85
N SER A 580 3.64 -13.89 -17.48
CA SER A 580 4.85 -13.65 -16.69
C SER A 580 5.78 -12.61 -17.33
N VAL A 581 5.81 -12.53 -18.67
CA VAL A 581 6.57 -11.51 -19.40
C VAL A 581 6.03 -10.10 -19.10
N ALA A 582 4.72 -9.91 -19.30
CA ALA A 582 4.06 -8.62 -19.05
C ALA A 582 4.09 -8.26 -17.56
N PHE A 583 3.91 -9.24 -16.67
CA PHE A 583 4.00 -9.10 -15.22
C PHE A 583 5.40 -8.59 -14.81
N VAL A 584 6.48 -9.30 -15.17
CA VAL A 584 7.85 -8.89 -14.82
C VAL A 584 8.15 -7.49 -15.37
N LYS A 585 7.78 -7.23 -16.62
CA LYS A 585 7.97 -5.91 -17.25
C LYS A 585 7.24 -4.81 -16.46
N THR A 586 5.99 -5.05 -16.09
CA THR A 586 5.15 -4.08 -15.38
C THR A 586 5.66 -3.85 -13.96
N GLU A 587 5.90 -4.91 -13.18
CA GLU A 587 6.37 -4.81 -11.81
C GLU A 587 7.75 -4.15 -11.71
N CYS A 588 8.67 -4.48 -12.62
CA CYS A 588 9.98 -3.82 -12.65
C CYS A 588 9.91 -2.37 -13.13
N ALA A 589 8.84 -1.95 -13.81
CA ALA A 589 8.62 -0.57 -14.23
C ALA A 589 7.84 0.28 -13.20
N ARG A 590 7.15 -0.35 -12.23
CA ARG A 590 6.37 0.36 -11.19
C ARG A 590 7.24 1.30 -10.36
N LEU A 591 8.39 0.80 -9.91
CA LEU A 591 9.42 1.59 -9.25
C LEU A 591 10.69 1.55 -10.11
N PRO A 592 11.34 2.69 -10.42
CA PRO A 592 12.50 2.73 -11.33
C PRO A 592 13.80 2.23 -10.68
N VAL A 593 13.70 1.25 -9.78
CA VAL A 593 14.81 0.72 -8.97
C VAL A 593 15.34 -0.61 -9.51
N TYR A 594 14.71 -1.18 -10.53
CA TYR A 594 15.17 -2.42 -11.17
C TYR A 594 15.99 -2.11 -12.42
N VAL A 595 17.07 -2.86 -12.63
CA VAL A 595 17.87 -2.82 -13.87
C VAL A 595 17.44 -3.93 -14.84
N PRO A 596 17.68 -3.79 -16.17
CA PRO A 596 17.23 -4.77 -17.16
C PRO A 596 17.67 -6.21 -16.88
N ASN A 597 18.89 -6.41 -16.36
CA ASN A 597 19.40 -7.75 -16.03
C ASN A 597 18.63 -8.43 -14.89
N GLU A 598 18.08 -7.66 -13.94
CA GLU A 598 17.25 -8.19 -12.85
C GLU A 598 15.91 -8.69 -13.41
N ALA A 599 15.29 -7.91 -14.30
CA ALA A 599 14.05 -8.33 -14.98
C ALA A 599 14.24 -9.63 -15.78
N ILE A 600 15.37 -9.78 -16.49
CA ILE A 600 15.71 -11.03 -17.18
C ILE A 600 15.84 -12.19 -16.18
N SER A 601 16.52 -11.97 -15.06
CA SER A 601 16.70 -12.99 -14.03
C SER A 601 15.37 -13.44 -13.42
N TYR A 602 14.47 -12.50 -13.14
CA TYR A 602 13.13 -12.77 -12.61
C TYR A 602 12.25 -13.53 -13.61
N LEU A 603 12.26 -13.14 -14.88
CA LEU A 603 11.52 -13.87 -15.91
C LEU A 603 12.06 -15.29 -16.10
N ASN A 604 13.38 -15.46 -16.09
CA ASN A 604 14.00 -16.78 -16.19
C ASN A 604 13.68 -17.67 -14.99
N ALA A 605 13.60 -17.09 -13.78
CA ALA A 605 13.17 -17.79 -12.59
C ALA A 605 11.73 -18.32 -12.73
N LEU A 606 10.78 -17.47 -13.11
CA LEU A 606 9.39 -17.87 -13.32
C LEU A 606 9.24 -18.93 -14.43
N ALA A 607 10.03 -18.84 -15.50
CA ALA A 607 10.00 -19.82 -16.57
C ALA A 607 10.51 -21.21 -16.13
N LEU A 608 11.55 -21.26 -15.29
CA LEU A 608 12.04 -22.48 -14.66
C LEU A 608 11.00 -23.06 -13.69
N ASP A 609 10.50 -22.23 -12.79
CA ASP A 609 9.55 -22.68 -11.77
C ASP A 609 8.24 -23.18 -12.44
N SER A 610 7.81 -22.58 -13.56
CA SER A 610 6.68 -23.05 -14.37
C SER A 610 6.96 -24.36 -15.12
N GLU A 611 8.19 -24.61 -15.57
CA GLU A 611 8.62 -25.90 -16.15
C GLU A 611 8.59 -27.01 -15.10
N ASP A 612 8.98 -26.68 -13.87
CA ASP A 612 9.02 -27.61 -12.72
C ASP A 612 7.65 -27.82 -12.04
N GLY A 613 6.59 -27.18 -12.54
CA GLY A 613 5.20 -27.46 -12.12
C GLY A 613 4.60 -26.49 -11.10
N LEU A 614 5.03 -25.22 -11.07
CA LEU A 614 4.48 -24.17 -10.21
C LEU A 614 2.94 -24.13 -10.23
N PHE A 615 2.34 -24.19 -9.04
CA PHE A 615 0.90 -24.03 -8.85
C PHE A 615 0.50 -22.57 -9.07
N VAL A 616 -0.41 -22.32 -9.99
CA VAL A 616 -0.87 -20.96 -10.32
C VAL A 616 -1.60 -20.29 -9.15
N ASP A 617 -2.32 -21.06 -8.33
CA ASP A 617 -2.95 -20.54 -7.11
C ASP A 617 -1.93 -19.95 -6.12
N ALA A 618 -0.72 -20.55 -6.05
CA ALA A 618 0.37 -20.01 -5.25
C ALA A 618 0.82 -18.63 -5.75
N MET A 619 0.86 -18.42 -7.08
CA MET A 619 1.15 -17.11 -7.67
C MET A 619 0.12 -16.06 -7.24
N VAL A 620 -1.16 -16.43 -7.20
CA VAL A 620 -2.23 -15.51 -6.78
C VAL A 620 -2.10 -15.16 -5.30
N SER A 621 -1.95 -16.17 -4.42
CA SER A 621 -1.80 -15.94 -2.98
C SER A 621 -0.55 -15.13 -2.64
N ILE A 622 0.60 -15.45 -3.22
CA ILE A 622 1.85 -14.71 -2.94
C ILE A 622 1.78 -13.28 -3.48
N ARG A 623 1.19 -13.05 -4.66
CA ARG A 623 0.99 -11.69 -5.21
C ARG A 623 0.13 -10.82 -4.29
N SER A 624 -0.79 -11.40 -3.53
CA SER A 624 -1.65 -10.65 -2.59
C SER A 624 -0.94 -10.21 -1.30
N LEU A 625 0.28 -10.69 -1.03
CA LEU A 625 1.12 -10.19 0.07
C LEU A 625 1.82 -8.87 -0.25
N GLU A 626 1.74 -8.40 -1.50
CA GLU A 626 2.32 -7.13 -1.97
C GLU A 626 3.81 -6.97 -1.73
N LEU A 627 4.50 -8.10 -1.75
CA LEU A 627 5.94 -8.14 -1.72
C LEU A 627 6.53 -7.54 -3.01
N PRO A 628 7.73 -6.94 -2.95
CA PRO A 628 8.50 -6.63 -4.14
C PRO A 628 8.70 -7.89 -4.99
N ILE A 629 8.74 -7.74 -6.32
CA ILE A 629 8.78 -8.89 -7.24
C ILE A 629 9.92 -9.88 -6.93
N ALA A 630 11.08 -9.38 -6.49
CA ALA A 630 12.22 -10.21 -6.09
C ALA A 630 11.86 -11.19 -4.96
N SER A 631 11.24 -10.68 -3.90
CA SER A 631 10.82 -11.46 -2.73
C SER A 631 9.65 -12.39 -3.06
N GLY A 632 8.69 -11.93 -3.87
CA GLY A 632 7.59 -12.75 -4.33
C GLY A 632 8.06 -13.97 -5.14
N ILE A 633 9.05 -13.81 -6.02
CA ILE A 633 9.62 -14.92 -6.79
C ILE A 633 10.41 -15.89 -5.90
N LEU A 634 11.17 -15.39 -4.92
CA LEU A 634 11.86 -16.26 -3.95
C LEU A 634 10.87 -17.13 -3.17
N LEU A 635 9.77 -16.53 -2.69
CA LEU A 635 8.72 -17.26 -1.99
C LEU A 635 7.97 -18.24 -2.91
N LEU A 636 7.75 -17.89 -4.18
CA LEU A 636 7.14 -18.79 -5.17
C LEU A 636 7.98 -20.03 -5.42
N ARG A 637 9.29 -19.85 -5.63
CA ARG A 637 10.22 -20.95 -5.78
C ARG A 637 10.24 -21.85 -4.55
N GLN A 638 10.19 -21.25 -3.36
CA GLN A 638 10.14 -22.03 -2.14
C GLN A 638 8.82 -22.79 -1.98
N ALA A 639 7.70 -22.19 -2.36
CA ALA A 639 6.40 -22.88 -2.36
C ALA A 639 6.34 -24.04 -3.35
N LEU A 640 7.06 -23.95 -4.48
CA LEU A 640 7.22 -25.08 -5.40
C LEU A 640 8.00 -26.23 -4.75
N ALA A 641 9.11 -25.93 -4.06
CA ALA A 641 9.94 -26.94 -3.40
C ALA A 641 9.26 -27.53 -2.15
N ASN A 642 8.49 -26.71 -1.42
CA ASN A 642 7.78 -27.09 -0.20
C ASN A 642 6.37 -26.45 -0.17
N PRO A 643 5.35 -27.11 -0.75
CA PRO A 643 4.00 -26.57 -0.83
C PRO A 643 3.32 -26.27 0.52
N THR A 644 3.82 -26.82 1.63
CA THR A 644 3.24 -26.58 2.97
C THR A 644 3.35 -25.12 3.41
N ILE A 645 4.24 -24.33 2.81
CA ILE A 645 4.38 -22.89 3.10
C ILE A 645 3.16 -22.07 2.68
N LEU A 646 2.31 -22.59 1.77
CA LEU A 646 1.13 -21.88 1.28
C LEU A 646 0.03 -21.75 2.33
N GLU A 647 -0.12 -22.74 3.21
CA GLU A 647 -1.12 -22.69 4.28
C GLU A 647 -0.85 -21.53 5.26
N PRO A 648 0.37 -21.36 5.81
CA PRO A 648 0.72 -20.18 6.60
C PRO A 648 0.57 -18.85 5.83
N VAL A 649 0.89 -18.81 4.53
CA VAL A 649 0.72 -17.61 3.68
C VAL A 649 -0.76 -17.22 3.59
N ASP A 650 -1.64 -18.16 3.30
CA ASP A 650 -3.08 -17.90 3.18
C ASP A 650 -3.70 -17.51 4.53
N ALA A 651 -3.30 -18.20 5.62
CA ALA A 651 -3.77 -17.90 6.97
C ALA A 651 -3.35 -16.49 7.42
N PHE A 652 -2.10 -16.10 7.16
CA PHE A 652 -1.61 -14.75 7.47
C PHE A 652 -2.37 -13.68 6.67
N ARG A 653 -2.54 -13.89 5.36
CA ARG A 653 -3.31 -12.98 4.49
C ARG A 653 -4.72 -12.73 5.04
N GLN A 654 -5.43 -13.79 5.41
CA GLN A 654 -6.79 -13.69 5.96
C GLN A 654 -6.79 -12.94 7.29
N SER A 655 -5.85 -13.24 8.20
CA SER A 655 -5.74 -12.55 9.48
C SER A 655 -5.44 -11.05 9.35
N VAL A 656 -4.59 -10.66 8.39
CA VAL A 656 -4.34 -9.23 8.09
C VAL A 656 -5.61 -8.53 7.64
N ALA A 657 -6.37 -9.14 6.71
CA ALA A 657 -7.62 -8.58 6.21
C ALA A 657 -8.64 -8.39 7.34
N LEU A 658 -8.80 -9.40 8.20
CA LEU A 658 -9.69 -9.34 9.37
C LEU A 658 -9.22 -8.29 10.40
N PHE A 659 -7.93 -8.21 10.69
CA PHE A 659 -7.39 -7.27 11.68
C PHE A 659 -7.54 -5.80 11.26
N ARG A 660 -7.41 -5.46 9.98
CA ARG A 660 -7.75 -4.12 9.46
C ARG A 660 -9.22 -3.73 9.78
N GLY A 661 -10.05 -4.75 10.03
CA GLY A 661 -11.41 -4.67 10.56
C GLY A 661 -11.55 -4.09 11.98
N ILE A 662 -10.47 -3.99 12.78
CA ILE A 662 -10.54 -3.87 14.25
C ILE A 662 -11.06 -2.53 14.79
N VAL A 663 -10.92 -1.43 14.04
CA VAL A 663 -11.28 -0.04 14.42
C VAL A 663 -12.79 0.15 14.73
N SER A 664 -13.54 -0.93 14.74
CA SER A 664 -14.79 -0.95 14.01
C SER A 664 -15.66 -2.19 14.19
N GLY A 665 -15.07 -3.32 14.60
CA GLY A 665 -15.86 -4.46 15.07
C GLY A 665 -16.32 -4.28 16.52
N GLY A 666 -17.17 -5.16 17.02
CA GLY A 666 -17.59 -5.21 18.44
C GLY A 666 -16.60 -5.98 19.32
N ASP A 667 -17.01 -6.39 20.52
CA ASP A 667 -16.15 -7.09 21.51
C ASP A 667 -15.50 -8.38 20.97
N ALA A 668 -16.11 -9.05 19.98
CA ALA A 668 -15.53 -10.21 19.29
C ALA A 668 -14.20 -9.89 18.55
N SER A 669 -13.87 -8.61 18.39
CA SER A 669 -12.66 -8.14 17.69
C SER A 669 -11.41 -8.13 18.58
N GLU A 670 -11.55 -8.32 19.90
CA GLU A 670 -10.42 -8.34 20.85
C GLU A 670 -9.41 -9.48 20.57
N HIS A 671 -9.83 -10.50 19.82
CA HIS A 671 -9.05 -11.72 19.55
C HIS A 671 -8.24 -11.61 18.25
N LEU A 672 -8.62 -10.68 17.36
CA LEU A 672 -7.98 -10.48 16.05
C LEU A 672 -6.49 -10.15 16.13
N PRO A 673 -5.99 -9.32 17.08
CA PRO A 673 -4.57 -9.06 17.18
C PRO A 673 -3.78 -10.32 17.59
N GLN A 674 -4.38 -11.22 18.37
CA GLN A 674 -3.74 -12.50 18.72
C GLN A 674 -3.69 -13.43 17.51
N GLN A 675 -4.81 -13.58 16.80
CA GLN A 675 -4.88 -14.39 15.59
C GLN A 675 -3.86 -13.91 14.53
N LEU A 676 -3.69 -12.60 14.41
CA LEU A 676 -2.67 -12.00 13.55
C LEU A 676 -1.25 -12.41 13.96
N ASN A 677 -0.91 -12.25 15.25
CA ASN A 677 0.38 -12.68 15.79
C ASN A 677 0.64 -14.17 15.57
N ASP A 678 -0.34 -15.03 15.82
CA ASP A 678 -0.21 -16.48 15.68
C ASP A 678 0.01 -16.88 14.20
N SER A 679 -0.75 -16.29 13.29
CA SER A 679 -0.57 -16.53 11.85
C SER A 679 0.77 -16.02 11.31
N TYR A 680 1.25 -14.87 11.79
CA TYR A 680 2.59 -14.37 11.47
C TYR A 680 3.69 -15.27 12.03
N LEU A 681 3.55 -15.75 13.27
CA LEU A 681 4.50 -16.68 13.89
C LEU A 681 4.66 -17.96 13.07
N MET A 682 3.54 -18.53 12.63
CA MET A 682 3.53 -19.72 11.77
C MET A 682 4.23 -19.45 10.43
N LEU A 683 3.88 -18.34 9.78
CA LEU A 683 4.50 -17.94 8.50
C LEU A 683 5.99 -17.68 8.66
N ARG A 684 6.39 -16.94 9.69
CA ARG A 684 7.80 -16.64 9.99
C ARG A 684 8.60 -17.92 10.21
N GLY A 685 8.07 -18.88 10.99
CA GLY A 685 8.70 -20.17 11.20
C GLY A 685 8.99 -20.89 9.87
N ALA A 686 7.98 -20.97 9.01
CA ALA A 686 8.12 -21.59 7.68
C ALA A 686 9.12 -20.85 6.76
N LEU A 687 9.16 -19.52 6.83
CA LEU A 687 10.12 -18.70 6.09
C LEU A 687 11.56 -18.88 6.60
N TYR A 688 11.76 -18.97 7.91
CA TYR A 688 13.08 -19.16 8.52
C TYR A 688 13.65 -20.55 8.23
N GLU A 689 12.82 -21.59 8.33
CA GLU A 689 13.21 -22.95 7.91
C GLU A 689 13.60 -23.01 6.44
N SER A 690 13.10 -22.06 5.65
CA SER A 690 13.36 -21.93 4.22
C SER A 690 14.50 -20.96 3.86
N GLY A 691 15.17 -20.33 4.83
CA GLY A 691 16.21 -19.32 4.57
C GLY A 691 15.69 -18.04 3.90
N LEU A 692 14.44 -17.68 4.17
CA LEU A 692 13.77 -16.48 3.65
C LEU A 692 13.55 -15.44 4.75
N GLU A 693 14.56 -15.24 5.62
CA GLU A 693 14.49 -14.32 6.75
C GLU A 693 14.21 -12.88 6.29
N ASN A 694 14.82 -12.45 5.19
CA ASN A 694 14.61 -11.12 4.63
C ASN A 694 13.16 -10.89 4.16
N VAL A 695 12.48 -11.94 3.68
CA VAL A 695 11.06 -11.86 3.29
C VAL A 695 10.18 -11.72 4.54
N ALA A 696 10.51 -12.46 5.60
CA ALA A 696 9.81 -12.32 6.88
C ALA A 696 9.98 -10.90 7.46
N GLU A 697 11.16 -10.30 7.36
CA GLU A 697 11.42 -8.92 7.78
C GLU A 697 10.63 -7.88 6.97
N GLN A 698 10.46 -8.08 5.65
CA GLN A 698 9.58 -7.22 4.82
C GLN A 698 8.11 -7.29 5.26
N ILE A 699 7.64 -8.51 5.56
CA ILE A 699 6.28 -8.73 6.08
C ILE A 699 6.13 -8.11 7.47
N ARG A 700 7.15 -8.23 8.33
CA ARG A 700 7.22 -7.62 9.65
C ARG A 700 7.06 -6.09 9.57
N GLY A 701 7.77 -5.44 8.66
CA GLY A 701 7.65 -3.99 8.43
C GLY A 701 6.23 -3.58 8.03
N SER A 702 5.61 -4.32 7.11
CA SER A 702 4.22 -4.08 6.70
C SER A 702 3.22 -4.26 7.86
N LEU A 703 3.51 -5.20 8.76
CA LEU A 703 2.69 -5.48 9.93
C LEU A 703 2.80 -4.37 11.00
N VAL A 704 3.99 -3.83 11.22
CA VAL A 704 4.23 -2.67 12.11
C VAL A 704 3.37 -1.48 11.70
N GLU A 705 3.31 -1.16 10.42
CA GLU A 705 2.46 -0.07 9.89
C GLU A 705 0.97 -0.42 9.99
N THR A 706 0.61 -1.69 9.83
CA THR A 706 -0.78 -2.15 10.01
C THR A 706 -1.23 -1.96 11.48
N TYR A 707 -0.36 -2.21 12.46
CA TYR A 707 -0.62 -1.91 13.87
C TYR A 707 -0.77 -0.41 14.13
N ASP A 708 0.19 0.39 13.65
CA ASP A 708 0.18 1.84 13.85
C ASP A 708 -1.09 2.50 13.27
N ALA A 709 -1.43 2.19 12.02
CA ALA A 709 -2.62 2.71 11.37
C ALA A 709 -3.91 2.30 12.11
N SER A 710 -4.00 1.05 12.57
CA SER A 710 -5.15 0.54 13.30
C SER A 710 -5.30 1.21 14.67
N LEU A 711 -4.19 1.44 15.38
CA LEU A 711 -4.18 2.14 16.67
C LEU A 711 -4.54 3.61 16.53
N LYS A 712 -4.03 4.30 15.51
CA LYS A 712 -4.42 5.68 15.18
C LYS A 712 -5.91 5.78 14.90
N GLY A 713 -6.46 4.83 14.14
CA GLY A 713 -7.90 4.75 13.89
C GLY A 713 -8.73 4.58 15.18
N LEU A 714 -8.31 3.68 16.08
CA LEU A 714 -8.98 3.48 17.38
C LEU A 714 -8.86 4.72 18.30
N LEU A 715 -7.70 5.36 18.31
CA LEU A 715 -7.46 6.57 19.10
C LEU A 715 -8.27 7.75 18.58
N GLY A 716 -8.34 7.93 17.25
CA GLY A 716 -9.16 8.96 16.61
C GLY A 716 -10.62 8.89 17.07
N ARG A 717 -11.22 7.69 17.08
CA ARG A 717 -12.57 7.47 17.62
C ARG A 717 -12.65 7.77 19.12
N THR A 718 -11.64 7.40 19.90
CA THR A 718 -11.62 7.72 21.34
C THR A 718 -11.65 9.23 21.59
N VAL A 719 -10.89 10.01 20.81
CA VAL A 719 -10.76 11.47 20.96
C VAL A 719 -11.98 12.21 20.40
N GLU A 720 -12.43 11.84 19.21
CA GLU A 720 -13.52 12.52 18.50
C GLU A 720 -14.90 12.14 19.06
N GLU A 721 -15.08 10.87 19.43
CA GLU A 721 -16.38 10.26 19.76
C GLU A 721 -16.52 9.96 21.26
N GLY A 722 -15.43 9.97 22.02
CA GLY A 722 -15.44 9.65 23.44
C GLY A 722 -15.74 8.18 23.75
N ASP A 723 -15.58 7.27 22.77
CA ASP A 723 -15.95 5.85 22.87
C ASP A 723 -15.03 5.06 23.82
N PRO A 724 -15.52 4.63 25.00
CA PRO A 724 -14.71 3.84 25.95
C PRO A 724 -14.36 2.44 25.43
N SER A 725 -15.15 1.86 24.53
CA SER A 725 -14.87 0.55 23.91
C SER A 725 -13.68 0.64 22.96
N SER A 726 -13.58 1.71 22.17
CA SER A 726 -12.43 1.96 21.30
C SER A 726 -11.16 2.21 22.12
N TYR A 727 -11.25 2.93 23.25
CA TYR A 727 -10.11 3.12 24.14
C TYR A 727 -9.62 1.80 24.75
N ARG A 728 -10.52 0.93 25.21
CA ARG A 728 -10.16 -0.39 25.72
C ARG A 728 -9.47 -1.24 24.66
N ARG A 729 -10.02 -1.27 23.44
CA ARG A 729 -9.40 -1.97 22.30
C ARG A 729 -8.03 -1.40 21.95
N TYR A 730 -7.89 -0.08 21.96
CA TYR A 730 -6.61 0.60 21.76
C TYR A 730 -5.54 0.10 22.75
N LEU A 731 -5.88 0.00 24.05
CA LEU A 731 -4.98 -0.57 25.07
C LEU A 731 -4.66 -2.06 24.83
N ILE A 732 -5.66 -2.88 24.45
CA ILE A 732 -5.48 -4.30 24.15
C ILE A 732 -4.56 -4.51 22.94
N VAL A 733 -4.77 -3.73 21.87
CA VAL A 733 -3.95 -3.84 20.66
C VAL A 733 -2.49 -3.46 20.96
N MET A 734 -2.24 -2.44 21.77
CA MET A 734 -0.87 -2.12 22.23
C MET A 734 -0.26 -3.26 23.07
N LEU A 735 -1.03 -3.90 23.95
CA LEU A 735 -0.54 -5.07 24.70
C LEU A 735 -0.12 -6.21 23.74
N ARG A 736 -0.94 -6.49 22.72
CA ARG A 736 -0.64 -7.53 21.71
C ARG A 736 0.50 -7.13 20.78
N TRP A 737 0.69 -5.84 20.53
CA TRP A 737 1.86 -5.33 19.82
C TRP A 737 3.14 -5.53 20.66
N ILE A 738 3.10 -5.30 21.98
CA ILE A 738 4.24 -5.61 22.85
C ILE A 738 4.58 -7.11 22.83
N GLU A 739 3.56 -7.98 22.85
CA GLU A 739 3.76 -9.43 22.72
C GLU A 739 4.40 -9.81 21.38
N PHE A 740 3.93 -9.20 20.28
CA PHE A 740 4.55 -9.34 18.96
C PHE A 740 6.03 -8.94 18.95
N LEU A 741 6.36 -7.79 19.57
CA LEU A 741 7.75 -7.33 19.65
C LEU A 741 8.62 -8.26 20.50
N SER A 742 8.02 -8.94 21.47
CA SER A 742 8.68 -9.90 22.36
C SER A 742 8.85 -11.29 21.75
N ILE A 743 8.40 -11.54 20.51
CA ILE A 743 8.64 -12.81 19.81
C ILE A 743 10.14 -13.07 19.60
N GLU A 744 10.93 -12.00 19.47
CA GLU A 744 12.38 -12.10 19.28
C GLU A 744 13.15 -12.11 20.58
N SER A 745 14.37 -12.64 20.54
CA SER A 745 15.28 -12.52 21.67
C SER A 745 15.69 -11.06 21.81
N LEU A 746 15.11 -10.39 22.81
CA LEU A 746 15.41 -9.00 23.17
C LEU A 746 16.45 -8.96 24.31
N PRO A 747 17.27 -7.90 24.38
CA PRO A 747 18.11 -7.63 25.55
C PRO A 747 17.27 -7.55 26.85
N GLU A 748 17.85 -7.95 27.98
CA GLU A 748 17.17 -7.89 29.30
C GLU A 748 16.62 -6.49 29.62
N ARG A 749 17.36 -5.45 29.20
CA ARG A 749 16.95 -4.04 29.27
C ARG A 749 15.58 -3.81 28.62
N ASP A 750 15.45 -4.19 27.36
CA ASP A 750 14.26 -3.90 26.57
C ASP A 750 13.07 -4.75 27.04
N VAL A 751 13.32 -6.01 27.44
CA VAL A 751 12.30 -6.88 28.06
C VAL A 751 11.73 -6.23 29.32
N ALA A 752 12.58 -5.71 30.21
CA ALA A 752 12.15 -5.07 31.44
C ALA A 752 11.32 -3.80 31.18
N VAL A 753 11.70 -2.99 30.18
CA VAL A 753 10.93 -1.80 29.78
C VAL A 753 9.58 -2.17 29.19
N LEU A 754 9.52 -3.15 28.28
CA LEU A 754 8.26 -3.62 27.69
C LEU A 754 7.32 -4.22 28.74
N GLN A 755 7.85 -4.95 29.73
CA GLN A 755 7.08 -5.43 30.89
C GLN A 755 6.52 -4.27 31.71
N ARG A 756 7.30 -3.19 31.90
CA ARG A 756 6.81 -1.97 32.57
C ARG A 756 5.68 -1.32 31.77
N PHE A 757 5.80 -1.22 30.45
CA PHE A 757 4.73 -0.72 29.59
C PHE A 757 3.45 -1.55 29.70
N GLN A 758 3.56 -2.88 29.75
CA GLN A 758 2.41 -3.77 29.98
C GLN A 758 1.72 -3.49 31.33
N ILE A 759 2.48 -3.22 32.39
CA ILE A 759 1.91 -2.84 33.71
C ILE A 759 1.14 -1.53 33.60
N TRP A 760 1.72 -0.52 32.95
CA TRP A 760 1.10 0.79 32.76
C TRP A 760 -0.18 0.73 31.91
N LEU A 761 -0.17 -0.06 30.84
CA LEU A 761 -1.34 -0.32 29.99
C LEU A 761 -2.48 -0.96 30.79
N ARG A 762 -2.17 -1.95 31.65
CA ARG A 762 -3.18 -2.56 32.53
C ARG A 762 -3.75 -1.57 33.55
N GLN A 763 -2.92 -0.68 34.10
CA GLN A 763 -3.38 0.37 35.00
C GLN A 763 -4.36 1.33 34.31
N TRP A 764 -4.09 1.73 33.06
CA TRP A 764 -5.01 2.60 32.30
C TRP A 764 -6.35 1.93 31.96
N THR A 765 -6.41 0.59 31.92
CA THR A 765 -7.66 -0.14 31.65
C THR A 765 -8.71 0.10 32.74
N ASP A 766 -8.27 0.28 33.99
CA ASP A 766 -9.14 0.44 35.16
C ASP A 766 -9.40 1.91 35.53
N GLU A 767 -8.86 2.85 34.75
CA GLU A 767 -8.92 4.30 35.00
C GLU A 767 -9.82 5.03 33.97
N ALA A 768 -10.16 6.28 34.29
CA ALA A 768 -10.87 7.15 33.34
C ALA A 768 -9.97 7.53 32.15
N ILE A 769 -10.61 7.73 30.99
CA ILE A 769 -9.92 8.14 29.75
C ILE A 769 -9.18 9.47 29.98
N PRO A 770 -7.89 9.59 29.60
CA PRO A 770 -7.14 10.84 29.70
C PRO A 770 -7.83 12.00 28.97
N LYS A 771 -7.71 13.21 29.54
CA LYS A 771 -8.30 14.43 28.95
C LYS A 771 -7.57 14.95 27.70
N SER A 772 -6.31 14.54 27.52
CA SER A 772 -5.47 14.90 26.38
C SER A 772 -4.65 13.70 25.96
N PHE A 773 -4.50 13.55 24.65
CA PHE A 773 -3.62 12.58 24.01
C PHE A 773 -2.52 13.28 23.21
N GLU A 774 -2.21 14.53 23.55
CA GLU A 774 -1.07 15.23 22.97
C GLU A 774 0.20 14.40 23.18
N ILE A 775 0.95 14.28 22.09
CA ILE A 775 2.24 13.60 22.11
C ILE A 775 3.23 14.58 22.71
N GLN A 776 3.92 14.14 23.76
CA GLN A 776 5.17 14.77 24.16
C GLN A 776 6.26 14.14 23.31
N ASP A 777 7.05 14.98 22.66
CA ASP A 777 8.13 14.46 21.85
C ASP A 777 9.16 13.74 22.74
N ARG A 778 9.27 12.43 22.51
CA ARG A 778 10.05 11.49 23.32
C ARG A 778 10.69 10.47 22.40
N ASN A 779 11.98 10.25 22.63
CA ASN A 779 12.78 9.28 21.90
C ASN A 779 12.77 7.94 22.66
N TRP A 780 12.46 6.84 21.97
CA TRP A 780 12.34 5.52 22.59
C TRP A 780 13.62 5.07 23.34
N GLN A 781 14.83 5.35 22.85
CA GLN A 781 16.06 4.90 23.50
C GLN A 781 16.28 5.62 24.83
N PHE A 782 16.14 6.95 24.84
CA PHE A 782 16.32 7.76 26.05
C PHE A 782 15.31 7.39 27.13
N GLU A 783 14.05 7.17 26.73
CA GLU A 783 13.01 6.75 27.66
C GLU A 783 13.30 5.35 28.21
N PHE A 784 13.74 4.41 27.38
CA PHE A 784 14.11 3.06 27.82
C PHE A 784 15.27 3.10 28.83
N ASP A 785 16.31 3.90 28.58
CA ASP A 785 17.43 4.08 29.52
C ASP A 785 16.97 4.74 30.82
N THR A 786 16.17 5.80 30.74
CA THR A 786 15.65 6.50 31.91
C THR A 786 14.81 5.58 32.80
N ILE A 787 13.99 4.71 32.20
CA ILE A 787 13.19 3.70 32.92
C ILE A 787 14.09 2.68 33.62
N MET A 788 15.22 2.31 33.02
CA MET A 788 16.15 1.32 33.54
C MET A 788 17.08 1.86 34.62
N ASP A 789 17.52 3.12 34.49
CA ASP A 789 18.41 3.77 35.45
C ASP A 789 17.68 4.26 36.72
N SER A 790 16.35 4.36 36.68
CA SER A 790 15.56 4.77 37.83
C SER A 790 15.56 3.75 38.96
N ARG A 791 16.11 4.17 40.11
CA ARG A 791 16.06 3.41 41.37
C ARG A 791 14.75 3.62 42.15
N GLU A 792 13.96 4.62 41.78
CA GLU A 792 12.64 4.91 42.36
C GLU A 792 11.51 4.35 41.47
N THR A 793 10.29 4.26 42.03
CA THR A 793 9.10 3.88 41.26
C THR A 793 8.78 4.98 40.25
N LEU A 794 9.28 4.85 39.02
CA LEU A 794 9.05 5.84 37.96
C LEU A 794 7.55 6.07 37.76
N GLN A 795 7.13 7.34 37.76
CA GLN A 795 5.74 7.70 37.52
C GLN A 795 5.39 7.37 36.07
N ARG A 796 4.24 6.71 35.87
CA ARG A 796 3.69 6.45 34.54
C ARG A 796 3.42 7.77 33.81
N TYR A 797 3.54 7.78 32.47
CA TYR A 797 3.09 8.91 31.64
C TYR A 797 1.61 9.27 31.89
N GLU A 798 1.23 10.47 31.49
CA GLU A 798 -0.13 10.98 31.67
C GLU A 798 -1.14 10.32 30.73
N ASN A 799 -0.71 9.99 29.50
CA ASN A 799 -1.56 9.36 28.49
C ASN A 799 -0.82 8.21 27.77
N PRO A 800 -1.55 7.20 27.26
CA PRO A 800 -0.95 6.04 26.60
C PRO A 800 -0.53 6.27 25.15
N HIS A 801 -0.87 7.40 24.52
CA HIS A 801 -0.43 7.73 23.17
C HIS A 801 1.08 7.95 23.09
N VAL A 802 1.69 8.40 24.20
CA VAL A 802 3.15 8.40 24.37
C VAL A 802 3.73 7.00 24.17
N LEU A 803 3.15 5.95 24.78
CA LEU A 803 3.63 4.58 24.61
C LEU A 803 3.46 4.07 23.19
N HIS A 804 2.32 4.33 22.55
CA HIS A 804 2.11 3.98 21.15
C HIS A 804 3.22 4.55 20.27
N ASN A 805 3.53 5.84 20.39
CA ASN A 805 4.62 6.45 19.62
C ASN A 805 5.99 5.79 19.89
N LEU A 806 6.31 5.52 21.16
CA LEU A 806 7.56 4.84 21.53
C LEU A 806 7.62 3.41 20.98
N LEU A 807 6.50 2.68 20.98
CA LEU A 807 6.40 1.34 20.40
C LEU A 807 6.58 1.36 18.88
N HIS A 808 5.99 2.33 18.18
CA HIS A 808 6.18 2.48 16.74
C HIS A 808 7.64 2.79 16.41
N GLN A 809 8.27 3.76 17.08
CA GLN A 809 9.69 4.09 16.92
C GLN A 809 10.59 2.88 17.20
N PHE A 810 10.36 2.16 18.30
CA PHE A 810 11.12 0.97 18.66
C PHE A 810 10.94 -0.16 17.64
N SER A 811 9.72 -0.37 17.16
CA SER A 811 9.40 -1.38 16.14
C SER A 811 10.16 -1.13 14.85
N LEU A 812 10.15 0.11 14.35
CA LEU A 812 10.87 0.52 13.16
C LEU A 812 12.39 0.45 13.35
N ALA A 813 12.89 0.82 14.54
CA ALA A 813 14.31 0.72 14.86
C ALA A 813 14.80 -0.74 14.85
N GLY A 814 13.93 -1.68 15.22
CA GLY A 814 14.21 -3.12 15.23
C GLY A 814 14.18 -3.83 13.88
N LEU A 815 13.70 -3.19 12.79
CA LEU A 815 13.65 -3.81 11.46
C LEU A 815 15.05 -4.07 10.91
N ARG A 816 15.28 -5.29 10.38
CA ARG A 816 16.58 -5.73 9.87
C ARG A 816 16.49 -6.26 8.44
N LEU A 817 16.17 -5.36 7.51
CA LEU A 817 16.24 -5.70 6.09
C LEU A 817 17.70 -5.86 5.65
N ASP A 818 18.03 -7.02 5.07
CA ASP A 818 19.32 -7.23 4.45
C ASP A 818 19.39 -6.46 3.13
N THR A 819 20.18 -5.38 3.14
CA THR A 819 20.34 -4.51 1.97
C THR A 819 21.08 -5.19 0.83
N GLN A 820 21.87 -6.25 1.08
CA GLN A 820 22.57 -6.97 0.02
C GLN A 820 21.62 -7.78 -0.88
N GLY A 821 20.47 -8.19 -0.34
CA GLY A 821 19.42 -8.90 -1.08
C GLY A 821 18.46 -7.99 -1.86
N LEU A 822 18.62 -6.66 -1.77
CA LEU A 822 17.75 -5.68 -2.45
C LEU A 822 18.20 -5.39 -3.89
N PRO A 823 17.35 -4.82 -4.76
CA PRO A 823 17.76 -4.44 -6.12
C PRO A 823 18.92 -3.45 -6.13
N LEU A 824 19.79 -3.54 -7.15
CA LEU A 824 21.06 -2.81 -7.19
C LEU A 824 20.92 -1.29 -7.01
N ARG A 825 19.87 -0.68 -7.57
CA ARG A 825 19.63 0.77 -7.42
C ARG A 825 19.11 1.14 -6.04
N VAL A 826 18.38 0.25 -5.36
CA VAL A 826 17.99 0.44 -3.95
C VAL A 826 19.24 0.41 -3.07
N GLN A 827 20.15 -0.54 -3.33
CA GLN A 827 21.45 -0.59 -2.65
C GLN A 827 22.25 0.70 -2.86
N ALA A 828 22.26 1.23 -4.09
CA ALA A 828 22.95 2.49 -4.38
C ALA A 828 22.32 3.68 -3.65
N LEU A 829 20.98 3.77 -3.61
CA LEU A 829 20.24 4.80 -2.90
C LEU A 829 20.49 4.74 -1.38
N GLU A 830 20.38 3.57 -0.77
CA GLU A 830 20.66 3.38 0.65
C GLU A 830 22.10 3.78 0.99
N ARG A 831 23.09 3.24 0.26
CA ARG A 831 24.50 3.58 0.46
C ARG A 831 24.75 5.07 0.34
N PHE A 832 24.14 5.73 -0.66
CA PHE A 832 24.27 7.18 -0.84
C PHE A 832 23.62 7.96 0.30
N CYS A 833 22.41 7.58 0.74
CA CYS A 833 21.76 8.23 1.89
C CYS A 833 22.55 8.01 3.19
N SER A 834 23.25 6.89 3.32
CA SER A 834 24.19 6.58 4.41
C SER A 834 25.47 7.44 4.40
N THR A 835 25.78 8.13 3.30
CA THR A 835 26.89 9.11 3.26
C THR A 835 26.50 10.43 3.93
N PHE A 836 27.50 11.13 4.45
CA PHE A 836 27.36 12.39 5.18
C PHE A 836 26.46 12.30 6.42
N SER A 837 26.57 11.18 7.14
CA SER A 837 25.80 10.89 8.34
C SER A 837 26.64 10.09 9.34
N SER A 838 26.45 10.33 10.63
CA SER A 838 26.99 9.47 11.70
C SER A 838 26.14 8.22 11.94
N ARG A 839 24.89 8.20 11.43
CA ARG A 839 23.96 7.07 11.53
C ARG A 839 23.87 6.32 10.19
N SER A 840 23.75 5.00 10.25
CA SER A 840 23.40 4.21 9.07
C SER A 840 21.98 4.51 8.60
N THR A 841 21.79 4.67 7.30
CA THR A 841 20.46 4.73 6.71
C THR A 841 19.84 3.35 6.74
N LYS A 842 18.54 3.29 7.03
CA LYS A 842 17.75 2.06 6.94
C LYS A 842 16.76 2.17 5.79
N VAL A 843 16.59 1.07 5.07
CA VAL A 843 15.37 0.85 4.29
C VAL A 843 14.30 0.49 5.30
N LEU A 844 13.32 1.37 5.51
CA LEU A 844 12.26 1.16 6.49
C LEU A 844 11.20 0.23 5.91
N ARG A 845 10.86 0.44 4.63
CA ARG A 845 9.83 -0.34 3.92
C ARG A 845 10.26 -0.59 2.49
N PHE A 846 9.98 -1.79 2.01
CA PHE A 846 10.06 -2.10 0.58
C PHE A 846 8.93 -3.05 0.22
N GLU A 847 7.93 -2.49 -0.44
CA GLU A 847 6.69 -3.12 -0.87
C GLU A 847 6.55 -3.01 -2.38
N ARG A 848 5.50 -3.60 -2.95
CA ARG A 848 5.23 -3.59 -4.39
C ARG A 848 5.19 -2.19 -5.01
N GLU A 849 4.60 -1.21 -4.33
CA GLU A 849 4.42 0.16 -4.83
C GLU A 849 5.10 1.23 -3.95
N LEU A 850 5.90 0.82 -2.97
CA LEU A 850 6.48 1.74 -2.00
C LEU A 850 7.90 1.33 -1.64
N LEU A 851 8.80 2.29 -1.69
CA LEU A 851 10.12 2.19 -1.08
C LEU A 851 10.29 3.35 -0.11
N GLU A 852 10.62 3.07 1.13
CA GLU A 852 10.91 4.08 2.14
C GLU A 852 12.34 3.95 2.66
N ILE A 853 13.09 5.04 2.57
CA ILE A 853 14.47 5.13 3.01
C ILE A 853 14.57 6.23 4.07
N GLN A 854 15.05 5.88 5.26
CA GLN A 854 15.26 6.84 6.34
C GLN A 854 16.30 7.89 5.96
N ILE A 855 16.09 9.13 6.40
CA ILE A 855 17.09 10.20 6.31
C ILE A 855 17.67 10.41 7.72
N PRO A 856 18.94 10.04 7.95
CA PRO A 856 19.49 9.97 9.30
C PRO A 856 19.68 11.31 10.03
N MET A 857 19.54 12.45 9.35
CA MET A 857 19.75 13.79 9.92
C MET A 857 18.47 14.48 10.43
N GLY A 858 17.31 13.82 10.35
CA GLY A 858 16.10 14.29 11.03
C GLY A 858 16.17 13.98 12.53
N THR A 859 15.85 14.95 13.37
CA THR A 859 15.82 14.77 14.84
C THR A 859 14.66 13.86 15.27
N HIS A 860 13.54 13.83 14.54
CA HIS A 860 12.33 13.04 14.89
C HIS A 860 11.77 12.19 13.75
N LYS A 861 11.61 12.74 12.53
CA LYS A 861 11.15 11.95 11.37
C LYS A 861 11.63 12.58 10.06
N ALA A 862 12.45 11.85 9.33
CA ALA A 862 12.79 12.21 7.96
C ALA A 862 12.97 10.95 7.12
N SER A 863 12.30 10.90 5.98
CA SER A 863 12.40 9.77 5.05
C SER A 863 12.13 10.21 3.61
N TYR A 864 12.69 9.46 2.67
CA TYR A 864 12.26 9.45 1.28
C TYR A 864 11.24 8.35 1.11
N VAL A 865 10.05 8.70 0.65
CA VAL A 865 9.00 7.75 0.25
C VAL A 865 8.86 7.82 -1.27
N PHE A 866 9.22 6.73 -1.94
CA PHE A 866 9.10 6.57 -3.39
C PHE A 866 7.85 5.76 -3.71
N THR A 867 7.01 6.30 -4.57
CA THR A 867 5.83 5.63 -5.15
C THR A 867 5.89 5.73 -6.68
N PRO A 868 5.05 5.00 -7.44
CA PRO A 868 5.12 5.00 -8.91
C PRO A 868 5.01 6.38 -9.55
N ARG A 869 4.29 7.32 -8.92
CA ARG A 869 4.02 8.65 -9.49
C ARG A 869 4.54 9.82 -8.66
N GLN A 870 5.09 9.57 -7.47
CA GLN A 870 5.49 10.63 -6.56
C GLN A 870 6.70 10.23 -5.71
N ILE A 871 7.60 11.18 -5.49
CA ILE A 871 8.61 11.12 -4.44
C ILE A 871 8.21 12.13 -3.38
N THR A 872 8.06 11.67 -2.14
CA THR A 872 7.78 12.51 -0.98
C THR A 872 8.97 12.51 -0.05
N VAL A 873 9.35 13.69 0.40
CA VAL A 873 10.36 13.89 1.44
C VAL A 873 9.68 14.57 2.61
N GLU A 874 9.78 13.95 3.77
CA GLU A 874 9.39 14.54 5.04
C GLU A 874 10.66 15.00 5.76
N TRP A 875 10.69 16.24 6.24
CA TRP A 875 11.81 16.78 7.01
C TRP A 875 11.29 17.65 8.15
N THR A 876 11.79 17.44 9.37
CA THR A 876 11.30 18.09 10.59
C THR A 876 12.40 18.88 11.29
N GLU A 877 12.07 20.07 11.80
CA GLU A 877 12.89 20.76 12.81
C GLU A 877 12.89 19.99 14.15
N PRO A 878 13.78 20.31 15.09
CA PRO A 878 13.63 19.89 16.47
C PRO A 878 12.28 20.35 17.07
N PRO A 879 11.66 19.56 17.95
CA PRO A 879 10.32 19.81 18.50
C PRO A 879 10.29 20.99 19.47
N ASP A 880 11.42 21.33 20.07
CA ASP A 880 11.62 22.49 20.93
C ASP A 880 11.98 23.77 20.15
N CYS A 881 12.01 23.73 18.81
CA CYS A 881 12.30 24.89 17.98
C CYS A 881 11.14 25.92 18.03
N PRO A 882 11.39 27.17 18.47
CA PRO A 882 10.34 28.19 18.56
C PRO A 882 9.97 28.77 17.19
N ASP A 883 8.75 29.27 17.05
CA ASP A 883 8.22 29.81 15.77
C ASP A 883 9.07 30.96 15.18
N SER A 884 9.83 31.67 16.01
CA SER A 884 10.76 32.75 15.59
C SER A 884 12.12 32.25 15.11
N GLU A 885 12.45 30.97 15.21
CA GLU A 885 13.78 30.43 14.95
C GLU A 885 13.81 29.28 13.91
N ILE A 886 12.87 29.31 12.98
CA ILE A 886 12.71 28.34 11.88
C ILE A 886 13.40 28.77 10.59
N ALA A 887 14.48 29.56 10.68
CA ALA A 887 15.18 30.13 9.52
C ALA A 887 15.68 29.08 8.52
N ARG A 888 16.03 27.87 8.97
CA ARG A 888 16.44 26.77 8.09
C ARG A 888 15.30 26.30 7.19
N ILE A 889 14.11 26.06 7.73
CA ILE A 889 12.94 25.74 6.89
C ILE A 889 12.64 26.89 5.92
N LEU A 890 12.66 28.14 6.38
CA LEU A 890 12.42 29.31 5.51
C LEU A 890 13.44 29.40 4.36
N ALA A 891 14.71 29.11 4.65
CA ALA A 891 15.75 29.03 3.63
C ALA A 891 15.49 27.86 2.66
N PHE A 892 15.12 26.68 3.18
CA PHE A 892 14.79 25.52 2.36
C PHE A 892 13.65 25.81 1.38
N GLU A 893 12.59 26.50 1.81
CA GLU A 893 11.50 26.93 0.91
C GLU A 893 12.03 27.75 -0.27
N ILE A 894 12.96 28.68 -0.02
CA ILE A 894 13.59 29.49 -1.07
C ILE A 894 14.45 28.63 -2.01
N PHE A 895 15.27 27.72 -1.48
CA PHE A 895 16.06 26.79 -2.32
C PHE A 895 15.16 25.89 -3.16
N LEU A 896 14.09 25.36 -2.57
CA LEU A 896 13.13 24.48 -3.24
C LEU A 896 12.33 25.23 -4.30
N ASP A 897 11.96 26.49 -4.05
CA ASP A 897 11.35 27.34 -5.08
C ASP A 897 12.29 27.54 -6.29
N ARG A 898 13.60 27.68 -6.05
CA ARG A 898 14.59 27.74 -7.13
C ARG A 898 14.79 26.41 -7.82
N PHE A 899 14.82 25.32 -7.08
CA PHE A 899 14.84 23.97 -7.65
C PHE A 899 13.61 23.74 -8.53
N ARG A 900 12.42 24.16 -8.11
CA ARG A 900 11.19 24.13 -8.92
C ARG A 900 11.37 24.90 -10.23
N ALA A 901 11.83 26.14 -10.15
CA ALA A 901 11.99 27.01 -11.32
C ALA A 901 13.09 26.52 -12.29
N TRP A 902 14.17 25.93 -11.79
CA TRP A 902 15.36 25.66 -12.59
C TRP A 902 15.53 24.20 -13.04
N MET A 903 15.02 23.24 -12.27
CA MET A 903 15.38 21.83 -12.36
C MET A 903 14.17 20.88 -12.27
N PHE A 904 13.19 21.18 -11.42
CA PHE A 904 12.07 20.27 -11.10
C PHE A 904 10.71 20.99 -11.16
N PRO A 905 10.16 21.29 -12.35
CA PRO A 905 8.94 22.10 -12.47
C PRO A 905 7.69 21.55 -11.76
N ALA A 906 7.63 20.23 -11.53
CA ALA A 906 6.53 19.55 -10.84
C ALA A 906 6.72 19.43 -9.32
N LEU A 907 7.70 20.16 -8.75
CA LEU A 907 7.97 20.21 -7.31
C LEU A 907 6.91 21.06 -6.60
N THR A 908 6.37 20.52 -5.52
CA THR A 908 5.48 21.24 -4.58
C THR A 908 6.04 21.13 -3.17
N ILE A 909 5.81 22.16 -2.37
CA ILE A 909 6.27 22.24 -0.99
C ILE A 909 5.11 22.66 -0.09
N ARG A 910 5.04 22.06 1.10
CA ARG A 910 4.10 22.44 2.15
C ARG A 910 4.84 22.44 3.48
N ARG A 911 4.78 23.57 4.19
CA ARG A 911 5.23 23.67 5.57
C ARG A 911 4.01 23.77 6.48
N GLU A 912 3.99 22.98 7.55
CA GLU A 912 2.97 23.08 8.59
C GLU A 912 3.51 22.57 9.93
N ARG A 913 2.77 22.83 11.00
CA ARG A 913 3.09 22.32 12.33
C ARG A 913 2.32 21.03 12.56
N VAL A 914 3.03 19.91 12.56
CA VAL A 914 2.47 18.57 12.79
C VAL A 914 2.89 18.13 14.18
N LEU A 915 1.91 17.85 15.05
CA LEU A 915 2.16 17.35 16.42
C LEU A 915 3.13 18.25 17.22
N GLY A 916 3.05 19.56 17.04
CA GLY A 916 3.90 20.53 17.73
C GLY A 916 5.23 20.85 17.04
N THR A 917 5.64 20.11 16.02
CA THR A 917 6.92 20.27 15.30
C THR A 917 6.72 20.86 13.90
N TRP A 918 7.58 21.81 13.52
CA TRP A 918 7.59 22.33 12.15
C TRP A 918 8.09 21.28 11.17
N THR A 919 7.23 20.92 10.22
CA THR A 919 7.48 19.89 9.22
C THR A 919 7.40 20.49 7.82
N LEU A 920 8.39 20.15 6.99
CA LEU A 920 8.46 20.48 5.59
C LEU A 920 8.20 19.22 4.76
N PHE A 921 7.09 19.22 4.02
CA PHE A 921 6.74 18.21 3.04
C PHE A 921 7.17 18.68 1.66
N ILE A 922 8.05 17.92 1.03
CA ILE A 922 8.55 18.18 -0.32
C ILE A 922 8.03 17.06 -1.21
N ARG A 923 7.25 17.39 -2.24
CA ARG A 923 6.69 16.40 -3.15
C ARG A 923 7.08 16.71 -4.58
N LEU A 924 7.59 15.70 -5.26
CA LEU A 924 7.90 15.76 -6.67
C LEU A 924 7.01 14.76 -7.41
N ASN A 925 6.19 15.24 -8.35
CA ASN A 925 5.25 14.42 -9.13
C ASN A 925 5.78 14.10 -10.53
N ALA A 926 5.50 12.88 -11.02
CA ALA A 926 5.89 12.47 -12.37
C ALA A 926 5.18 13.35 -13.40
N GLN A 927 5.88 13.71 -14.48
CA GLN A 927 5.29 14.52 -15.55
C GLN A 927 4.56 13.63 -16.55
N GLY A 928 3.27 13.90 -16.78
CA GLY A 928 2.44 13.13 -17.71
C GLY A 928 2.03 11.75 -17.17
N SER A 929 1.81 10.81 -18.08
CA SER A 929 1.40 9.42 -17.79
C SER A 929 2.56 8.48 -17.47
N ASP A 930 3.80 8.87 -17.78
CA ASP A 930 4.93 7.96 -17.73
C ASP A 930 5.52 7.84 -16.31
N PRO A 931 6.04 6.65 -15.91
CA PRO A 931 6.75 6.48 -14.65
C PRO A 931 8.00 7.34 -14.53
N TRP A 932 8.50 7.46 -13.30
CA TRP A 932 9.77 8.14 -13.02
C TRP A 932 10.95 7.49 -13.74
N ASP A 933 11.84 8.34 -14.29
CA ASP A 933 13.17 7.91 -14.70
C ASP A 933 14.11 7.89 -13.47
N TYR A 934 14.92 6.85 -13.35
CA TYR A 934 15.86 6.69 -12.24
C TYR A 934 16.87 7.83 -12.18
N GLU A 935 17.36 8.32 -13.32
CA GLU A 935 18.34 9.41 -13.33
C GLU A 935 17.75 10.71 -12.78
N ARG A 936 16.47 10.99 -13.10
CA ARG A 936 15.74 12.14 -12.52
C ARG A 936 15.51 11.96 -11.02
N LEU A 937 15.13 10.76 -10.60
CA LEU A 937 14.96 10.41 -9.19
C LEU A 937 16.27 10.59 -8.42
N TRP A 938 17.36 10.01 -8.92
CA TRP A 938 18.69 10.11 -8.35
C TRP A 938 19.12 11.58 -8.24
N HIS A 939 18.95 12.38 -9.30
CA HIS A 939 19.26 13.80 -9.28
C HIS A 939 18.46 14.55 -8.21
N PHE A 940 17.15 14.27 -8.08
CA PHE A 940 16.34 14.88 -7.03
C PHE A 940 16.85 14.52 -5.63
N VAL A 941 17.11 13.23 -5.37
CA VAL A 941 17.68 12.75 -4.11
C VAL A 941 19.02 13.42 -3.79
N VAL A 942 19.92 13.55 -4.77
CA VAL A 942 21.21 14.24 -4.59
C VAL A 942 20.99 15.72 -4.25
N ALA A 943 20.06 16.40 -4.93
CA ALA A 943 19.79 17.82 -4.70
C ALA A 943 19.20 18.08 -3.31
N THR A 944 18.25 17.26 -2.85
CA THR A 944 17.66 17.38 -1.51
C THR A 944 18.62 16.89 -0.43
N ARG A 945 19.42 15.84 -0.67
CA ARG A 945 20.50 15.45 0.26
C ARG A 945 21.53 16.56 0.41
N LEU A 946 21.95 17.25 -0.66
CA LEU A 946 22.81 18.44 -0.55
C LEU A 946 22.18 19.47 0.39
N LEU A 947 20.89 19.76 0.23
CA LEU A 947 20.17 20.74 1.05
C LEU A 947 20.24 20.38 2.55
N PHE A 948 19.99 19.11 2.89
CA PHE A 948 19.99 18.63 4.26
C PHE A 948 21.41 18.53 4.84
N ASP A 949 22.33 17.91 4.10
CA ASP A 949 23.72 17.67 4.51
C ASP A 949 24.47 18.98 4.76
N ALA A 950 24.19 20.02 3.97
CA ALA A 950 24.87 21.30 4.04
C ALA A 950 24.22 22.35 4.97
N SER A 951 23.33 21.91 5.87
CA SER A 951 22.55 22.75 6.79
C SER A 951 22.71 22.41 8.28
N TYR A 952 23.84 21.78 8.62
CA TYR A 952 24.07 21.21 9.95
C TYR A 952 24.08 22.27 11.06
N ASP A 953 24.64 23.45 10.77
CA ASP A 953 24.81 24.58 11.68
C ASP A 953 23.62 25.56 11.71
N PHE A 954 22.48 25.16 11.13
CA PHE A 954 21.38 26.07 10.82
C PHE A 954 20.13 25.88 11.70
N SER A 955 20.23 25.14 12.80
CA SER A 955 19.14 24.93 13.77
C SER A 955 19.04 26.10 14.76
N TYR A 956 17.82 26.42 15.24
CA TYR A 956 17.54 27.49 16.22
C TYR A 956 18.08 28.87 15.80
N VAL A 957 17.98 29.18 14.50
CA VAL A 957 18.41 30.47 13.95
C VAL A 957 17.20 31.35 13.74
N ALA A 958 17.26 32.58 14.24
CA ALA A 958 16.21 33.58 14.12
C ALA A 958 15.82 33.85 12.65
N ASN A 959 14.51 33.95 12.39
CA ASN A 959 13.93 34.10 11.05
C ASN A 959 14.51 35.31 10.29
N GLU A 960 14.82 36.39 11.00
CA GLU A 960 15.36 37.64 10.44
C GLU A 960 16.71 37.44 9.72
N ALA A 961 17.44 36.36 10.07
CA ALA A 961 18.71 36.02 9.42
C ALA A 961 18.56 35.67 7.93
N VAL A 962 17.34 35.37 7.46
CA VAL A 962 17.06 34.95 6.07
C VAL A 962 16.00 35.79 5.35
N ASP A 963 15.42 36.82 5.97
CA ASP A 963 14.32 37.62 5.41
C ASP A 963 14.58 38.13 3.98
N ILE A 964 15.80 38.60 3.71
CA ILE A 964 16.18 39.18 2.41
C ILE A 964 16.81 38.16 1.44
N PHE A 965 16.85 36.87 1.80
CA PHE A 965 17.58 35.85 1.04
C PHE A 965 16.98 35.65 -0.36
N SER A 966 15.66 35.59 -0.47
CA SER A 966 14.94 35.32 -1.72
C SER A 966 15.26 36.34 -2.83
N GLU A 967 15.39 37.62 -2.47
CA GLU A 967 15.70 38.73 -3.40
C GLU A 967 17.12 38.66 -3.97
N HIS A 968 18.05 38.05 -3.23
CA HIS A 968 19.49 38.02 -3.56
C HIS A 968 19.95 36.68 -4.13
N PHE A 969 19.03 35.73 -4.26
CA PHE A 969 19.28 34.36 -4.69
C PHE A 969 18.43 34.03 -5.91
N ASP A 970 18.80 34.58 -7.07
CA ASP A 970 18.14 34.32 -8.34
C ASP A 970 19.09 34.51 -9.54
N GLY A 971 18.76 33.92 -10.69
CA GLY A 971 19.50 34.04 -11.94
C GLY A 971 20.35 32.83 -12.35
N LEU A 972 20.86 32.87 -13.58
CA LEU A 972 21.56 31.75 -14.22
C LEU A 972 22.89 31.40 -13.55
N GLU A 973 23.61 32.38 -12.99
CA GLU A 973 24.85 32.10 -12.25
C GLU A 973 24.59 31.30 -10.98
N TRP A 974 23.52 31.58 -10.25
CA TRP A 974 23.13 30.80 -9.08
C TRP A 974 22.70 29.39 -9.45
N LYS A 975 21.92 29.24 -10.54
CA LYS A 975 21.62 27.92 -11.11
C LYS A 975 22.90 27.12 -11.37
N ALA A 976 23.90 27.74 -12.01
CA ALA A 976 25.18 27.09 -12.30
C ALA A 976 25.99 26.73 -11.03
N ILE A 977 25.98 27.58 -10.00
CA ILE A 977 26.65 27.31 -8.72
C ILE A 977 25.99 26.11 -8.04
N LEU A 978 24.66 26.07 -7.92
CA LEU A 978 23.96 24.95 -7.29
C LEU A 978 24.16 23.66 -8.07
N SER A 979 24.03 23.66 -9.40
CA SER A 979 24.31 22.47 -10.21
C SER A 979 25.74 21.96 -10.02
N THR A 980 26.71 22.86 -9.79
CA THR A 980 28.09 22.48 -9.48
C THR A 980 28.20 21.80 -8.11
N LEU A 981 27.54 22.34 -7.08
CA LEU A 981 27.55 21.76 -5.73
C LEU A 981 26.80 20.42 -5.67
N ILE A 982 25.68 20.30 -6.38
CA ILE A 982 24.92 19.04 -6.52
C ILE A 982 25.80 17.98 -7.19
N GLY A 983 26.48 18.34 -8.29
CA GLY A 983 27.43 17.44 -8.96
C GLY A 983 28.62 17.05 -8.07
N HIS A 984 29.08 17.94 -7.19
CA HIS A 984 30.11 17.61 -6.21
C HIS A 984 29.60 16.60 -5.16
N ARG A 985 28.39 16.83 -4.62
CA ARG A 985 27.77 15.93 -3.65
C ARG A 985 27.55 14.50 -4.19
N ALA A 986 27.20 14.38 -5.47
CA ALA A 986 26.94 13.09 -6.13
C ALA A 986 28.15 12.13 -6.13
N VAL A 987 29.37 12.67 -6.11
CA VAL A 987 30.62 11.89 -6.20
C VAL A 987 31.44 11.90 -4.91
N LEU A 988 30.90 12.51 -3.84
CA LEU A 988 31.59 12.59 -2.55
C LEU A 988 31.44 11.25 -1.79
N GLU A 989 32.57 10.63 -1.44
CA GLU A 989 32.65 9.41 -0.62
C GLU A 989 33.27 9.71 0.75
N ASP A 990 32.47 9.64 1.80
CA ASP A 990 32.90 9.90 3.18
C ASP A 990 32.73 8.71 4.14
N ALA A 991 32.30 7.55 3.63
CA ALA A 991 32.09 6.32 4.42
C ALA A 991 33.34 5.79 5.16
N SER A 992 34.52 6.36 4.87
CA SER A 992 35.81 6.03 5.51
C SER A 992 36.34 7.15 6.40
N GLN A 993 35.50 8.13 6.78
CA GLN A 993 35.91 9.34 7.48
C GLN A 993 35.74 9.24 9.01
N TYR A 994 36.78 9.64 9.74
CA TYR A 994 36.83 9.73 11.21
C TYR A 994 36.95 11.21 11.64
N VAL A 995 35.99 12.03 11.22
CA VAL A 995 35.91 13.47 11.52
C VAL A 995 34.44 13.83 11.71
N ALA A 996 34.15 14.72 12.65
CA ALA A 996 32.80 15.24 12.82
C ALA A 996 32.32 15.98 11.56
N LEU A 997 31.09 15.68 11.11
CA LEU A 997 30.53 16.17 9.85
C LEU A 997 30.48 17.70 9.79
N HIS A 998 30.22 18.37 10.91
CA HIS A 998 30.22 19.84 10.99
C HIS A 998 31.58 20.47 10.64
N ALA A 999 32.68 19.73 10.75
CA ALA A 999 34.00 20.21 10.40
C ALA A 999 34.28 20.18 8.87
N LEU A 1000 33.42 19.50 8.09
CA LEU A 1000 33.57 19.40 6.63
C LEU A 1000 33.12 20.70 5.95
N PRO A 1001 33.84 21.24 4.95
CA PRO A 1001 33.44 22.50 4.30
C PRO A 1001 32.03 22.51 3.71
N MET A 1002 31.49 21.35 3.33
CA MET A 1002 30.13 21.25 2.80
C MET A 1002 29.04 21.52 3.85
N SER A 1003 29.25 21.17 5.12
CA SER A 1003 28.21 21.11 6.17
C SER A 1003 27.50 22.43 6.49
N SER A 1004 28.16 23.56 6.22
CA SER A 1004 27.66 24.92 6.45
C SER A 1004 27.30 25.67 5.17
N THR A 1005 27.41 25.04 3.99
CA THR A 1005 27.30 25.75 2.70
C THR A 1005 25.92 26.40 2.51
N ILE A 1006 24.85 25.70 2.88
CA ILE A 1006 23.48 26.24 2.73
C ILE A 1006 23.25 27.37 3.72
N ALA A 1007 23.69 27.21 4.97
CA ALA A 1007 23.62 28.27 5.97
C ALA A 1007 24.43 29.51 5.56
N ALA A 1008 25.66 29.33 5.06
CA ALA A 1008 26.53 30.38 4.60
C ALA A 1008 25.93 31.15 3.41
N ILE A 1009 25.34 30.45 2.43
CA ILE A 1009 24.65 31.07 1.29
C ILE A 1009 23.41 31.83 1.75
N ALA A 1010 22.61 31.28 2.67
CA ALA A 1010 21.38 31.91 3.14
C ALA A 1010 21.66 33.17 3.98
N ARG A 1011 22.60 33.09 4.93
CA ARG A 1011 22.86 34.13 5.93
C ARG A 1011 23.85 35.20 5.48
N SER A 1012 24.91 34.83 4.74
CA SER A 1012 26.02 35.75 4.46
C SER A 1012 26.00 36.36 3.06
N ARG A 1013 25.75 37.67 2.99
CA ARG A 1013 25.92 38.45 1.74
C ARG A 1013 27.35 38.40 1.20
N ILE A 1014 28.34 38.23 2.07
CA ILE A 1014 29.76 38.20 1.71
C ILE A 1014 30.07 36.90 0.96
N VAL A 1015 29.62 35.76 1.49
CA VAL A 1015 29.76 34.45 0.85
C VAL A 1015 29.03 34.42 -0.49
N ARG A 1016 27.78 34.92 -0.55
CA ARG A 1016 27.04 35.09 -1.81
C ARG A 1016 27.84 35.85 -2.86
N GLY A 1017 28.36 37.02 -2.50
CA GLY A 1017 29.19 37.83 -3.39
C GLY A 1017 30.49 37.15 -3.80
N LEU A 1018 31.11 36.39 -2.89
CA LEU A 1018 32.33 35.63 -3.16
C LEU A 1018 32.08 34.56 -4.22
N LEU A 1019 31.07 33.70 -4.04
CA LEU A 1019 30.77 32.61 -4.97
C LEU A 1019 30.43 33.12 -6.36
N LEU A 1020 29.62 34.19 -6.46
CA LEU A 1020 29.30 34.83 -7.74
C LEU A 1020 30.54 35.39 -8.44
N ARG A 1021 31.47 36.02 -7.71
CA ARG A 1021 32.72 36.52 -8.29
C ARG A 1021 33.62 35.37 -8.76
N CYS A 1022 33.73 34.29 -7.98
CA CYS A 1022 34.47 33.09 -8.36
C CYS A 1022 33.88 32.46 -9.65
N GLN A 1023 32.55 32.32 -9.72
CA GLN A 1023 31.85 31.81 -10.90
C GLN A 1023 32.08 32.70 -12.14
N ARG A 1024 32.06 34.02 -11.99
CA ARG A 1024 32.24 34.97 -13.12
C ARG A 1024 33.69 35.12 -13.58
N ARG A 1025 34.66 35.13 -12.65
CA ARG A 1025 36.09 35.43 -12.93
C ARG A 1025 36.95 34.18 -13.09
N GLY A 1026 36.42 33.00 -12.77
CA GLY A 1026 37.05 31.71 -13.05
C GLY A 1026 38.16 31.29 -12.08
N PHE A 1027 38.81 30.18 -12.43
CA PHE A 1027 39.74 29.43 -11.58
C PHE A 1027 40.84 30.27 -10.92
N ASN A 1028 41.64 31.02 -11.70
CA ASN A 1028 42.79 31.75 -11.18
C ASN A 1028 42.40 32.81 -10.14
N TYR A 1029 41.23 33.45 -10.32
CA TYR A 1029 40.72 34.43 -9.37
C TYR A 1029 40.29 33.75 -8.06
N CYS A 1030 39.53 32.65 -8.15
CA CYS A 1030 39.10 31.88 -6.98
C CYS A 1030 40.31 31.37 -6.18
N ARG A 1031 41.32 30.83 -6.88
CA ARG A 1031 42.57 30.39 -6.27
C ARG A 1031 43.35 31.54 -5.60
N GLY A 1032 43.46 32.69 -6.27
CA GLY A 1032 44.11 33.88 -5.70
C GLY A 1032 43.41 34.41 -4.44
N LEU A 1033 42.07 34.29 -4.37
CA LEU A 1033 41.31 34.60 -3.15
C LEU A 1033 41.66 33.64 -2.01
N ILE A 1034 41.70 32.33 -2.29
CA ILE A 1034 42.06 31.30 -1.30
C ILE A 1034 43.44 31.57 -0.71
N ASP A 1035 44.46 31.82 -1.56
CA ASP A 1035 45.80 32.18 -1.09
C ASP A 1035 45.82 33.50 -0.30
N GLY A 1036 44.97 34.46 -0.68
CA GLY A 1036 44.80 35.72 0.05
C GLY A 1036 44.26 35.51 1.47
N TYR A 1037 43.17 34.76 1.60
CA TYR A 1037 42.58 34.42 2.90
C TYR A 1037 43.52 33.56 3.76
N ALA A 1038 44.20 32.58 3.16
CA ALA A 1038 45.16 31.74 3.87
C ALA A 1038 46.34 32.56 4.44
N ARG A 1039 46.86 33.53 3.68
CA ARG A 1039 47.89 34.45 4.18
C ARG A 1039 47.38 35.34 5.30
N TRP A 1040 46.14 35.80 5.21
CA TRP A 1040 45.55 36.66 6.23
C TRP A 1040 45.33 35.92 7.54
N LEU A 1041 44.80 34.69 7.51
CA LEU A 1041 44.56 33.86 8.70
C LEU A 1041 45.84 33.44 9.42
N ASN A 1042 47.01 33.52 8.75
CA ASN A 1042 48.31 33.29 9.37
C ASN A 1042 48.81 34.49 10.20
N VAL A 1043 48.14 35.64 10.15
CA VAL A 1043 48.45 36.81 10.98
C VAL A 1043 47.57 36.75 12.23
N GLU A 1044 48.17 36.85 13.42
CA GLU A 1044 47.42 36.88 14.70
C GLU A 1044 46.42 38.05 14.69
N THR A 1045 45.15 37.75 15.01
CA THR A 1045 44.05 38.71 15.12
C THR A 1045 43.36 38.53 16.47
N GLU A 1046 43.03 39.63 17.15
CA GLU A 1046 42.30 39.61 18.43
C GLU A 1046 40.77 39.55 18.25
N ASP A 1047 40.27 39.65 17.00
CA ASP A 1047 38.83 39.60 16.67
C ASP A 1047 38.44 38.20 16.16
N ASP A 1048 37.86 37.41 17.07
CA ASP A 1048 37.43 36.02 16.82
C ASP A 1048 36.27 35.94 15.81
N GLU A 1049 35.36 36.91 15.79
CA GLU A 1049 34.23 36.92 14.85
C GLU A 1049 34.71 37.17 13.41
N LEU A 1050 35.58 38.16 13.24
CA LEU A 1050 36.18 38.45 11.94
C LEU A 1050 37.04 37.28 11.45
N TRP A 1051 37.76 36.61 12.35
CA TRP A 1051 38.51 35.40 12.01
C TRP A 1051 37.57 34.30 11.49
N TYR A 1052 36.47 34.04 12.21
CA TYR A 1052 35.48 33.03 11.84
C TYR A 1052 34.84 33.32 10.47
N GLU A 1053 34.39 34.55 10.21
CA GLU A 1053 33.80 34.93 8.92
C GLU A 1053 34.76 34.73 7.73
N ARG A 1054 36.05 35.02 7.94
CA ARG A 1054 37.11 34.89 6.93
C ARG A 1054 37.48 33.43 6.71
N TYR A 1055 37.55 32.64 7.78
CA TYR A 1055 37.75 31.21 7.69
C TYR A 1055 36.58 30.52 6.96
N GLU A 1056 35.34 30.92 7.23
CA GLU A 1056 34.18 30.40 6.51
C GLU A 1056 34.19 30.81 5.03
N SER A 1057 34.56 32.06 4.72
CA SER A 1057 34.78 32.50 3.33
C SER A 1057 35.84 31.66 2.60
N LEU A 1058 36.93 31.29 3.29
CA LEU A 1058 37.97 30.41 2.78
C LEU A 1058 37.43 28.99 2.55
N ARG A 1059 36.68 28.41 3.50
CA ARG A 1059 36.03 27.09 3.36
C ARG A 1059 35.13 27.04 2.13
N GLN A 1060 34.26 28.03 1.96
CA GLN A 1060 33.32 28.08 0.85
C GLN A 1060 34.01 28.30 -0.51
N ALA A 1061 35.07 29.12 -0.55
CA ALA A 1061 35.88 29.29 -1.76
C ALA A 1061 36.59 27.98 -2.16
N SER A 1062 37.21 27.29 -1.19
CA SER A 1062 37.92 26.03 -1.40
C SER A 1062 36.99 24.91 -1.87
N LEU A 1063 35.81 24.78 -1.25
CA LEU A 1063 34.78 23.84 -1.69
C LEU A 1063 34.34 24.11 -3.12
N PHE A 1064 34.04 25.38 -3.45
CA PHE A 1064 33.60 25.75 -4.79
C PHE A 1064 34.68 25.49 -5.86
N LEU A 1065 35.95 25.77 -5.57
CA LEU A 1065 37.07 25.48 -6.47
C LEU A 1065 37.18 23.97 -6.75
N ALA A 1066 37.15 23.16 -5.68
CA ALA A 1066 37.22 21.70 -5.76
C ALA A 1066 36.01 21.09 -6.49
N ALA A 1067 34.83 21.68 -6.31
CA ALA A 1067 33.60 21.27 -7.00
C ALA A 1067 33.61 21.62 -8.48
N LYS A 1068 34.06 22.83 -8.84
CA LYS A 1068 33.95 23.36 -10.20
C LYS A 1068 35.05 22.88 -11.14
N TRP A 1069 36.28 22.75 -10.64
CA TRP A 1069 37.46 22.44 -11.45
C TRP A 1069 38.33 21.35 -10.79
N PRO A 1070 37.78 20.13 -10.55
CA PRO A 1070 38.46 19.10 -9.77
C PRO A 1070 39.83 18.71 -10.33
N SER A 1071 39.92 18.29 -11.60
CA SER A 1071 41.20 17.84 -12.21
C SER A 1071 42.25 18.95 -12.31
N LYS A 1072 41.82 20.19 -12.59
CA LYS A 1072 42.73 21.35 -12.64
C LYS A 1072 43.27 21.69 -11.25
N THR A 1073 42.42 21.59 -10.23
CA THR A 1073 42.80 21.81 -8.83
C THR A 1073 43.78 20.74 -8.35
N LEU A 1074 43.56 19.47 -8.71
CA LEU A 1074 44.48 18.38 -8.38
C LEU A 1074 45.85 18.58 -9.02
N SER A 1075 45.87 18.96 -10.30
CA SER A 1075 47.11 19.25 -11.04
C SER A 1075 47.90 20.40 -10.41
N GLU A 1076 47.21 21.46 -9.95
CA GLU A 1076 47.88 22.58 -9.27
C GLU A 1076 48.46 22.14 -7.92
N LEU A 1077 47.70 21.40 -7.10
CA LEU A 1077 48.18 20.89 -5.81
C LEU A 1077 49.39 19.97 -5.97
N ALA A 1078 49.39 19.08 -6.96
CA ALA A 1078 50.50 18.17 -7.24
C ALA A 1078 51.80 18.89 -7.64
N GLY A 1079 51.71 20.13 -8.15
CA GLY A 1079 52.85 20.96 -8.54
C GLY A 1079 53.37 21.89 -7.44
N ARG A 1080 52.85 21.84 -6.21
CA ARG A 1080 53.30 22.70 -5.10
C ARG A 1080 54.37 22.02 -4.25
N ASP A 1081 55.38 22.80 -3.88
CA ASP A 1081 56.44 22.36 -2.95
C ASP A 1081 56.07 22.61 -1.47
N ALA A 1082 55.12 23.51 -1.20
CA ALA A 1082 54.66 23.86 0.13
C ALA A 1082 53.14 24.11 0.17
N PHE A 1083 52.50 23.70 1.26
CA PHE A 1083 51.05 23.73 1.44
C PHE A 1083 50.65 24.69 2.57
N ASN A 1084 49.61 25.48 2.34
CA ASN A 1084 49.00 26.36 3.34
C ASN A 1084 47.63 25.82 3.81
N ILE A 1085 46.96 26.52 4.73
CA ILE A 1085 45.63 26.12 5.24
C ILE A 1085 44.54 26.05 4.16
N GLY A 1086 44.63 26.88 3.11
CA GLY A 1086 43.74 26.81 1.95
C GLY A 1086 43.96 25.54 1.13
N ASP A 1087 45.20 25.09 0.98
CA ASP A 1087 45.54 23.83 0.30
C ASP A 1087 45.03 22.60 1.07
N ASP A 1088 45.12 22.63 2.41
CA ASP A 1088 44.57 21.58 3.29
C ASP A 1088 43.04 21.50 3.16
N LEU A 1089 42.34 22.65 3.11
CA LEU A 1089 40.89 22.70 2.89
C LEU A 1089 40.46 22.24 1.49
N ILE A 1090 41.20 22.60 0.44
CA ILE A 1090 40.94 22.09 -0.91
C ILE A 1090 41.11 20.57 -0.93
N ALA A 1091 42.19 20.06 -0.35
CA ALA A 1091 42.44 18.62 -0.29
C ALA A 1091 41.34 17.87 0.47
N ALA A 1092 40.83 18.45 1.57
CA ALA A 1092 39.70 17.90 2.31
C ALA A 1092 38.42 17.80 1.46
N CYS A 1093 38.19 18.72 0.51
CA CYS A 1093 37.05 18.67 -0.41
C CYS A 1093 37.32 17.78 -1.63
N LEU A 1094 38.56 17.74 -2.11
CA LEU A 1094 38.92 17.17 -3.40
C LEU A 1094 39.20 15.67 -3.33
N PHE A 1095 39.92 15.20 -2.30
CA PHE A 1095 40.42 13.81 -2.27
C PHE A 1095 39.37 12.77 -1.91
N LYS A 1096 38.20 13.23 -1.45
CA LYS A 1096 37.04 12.39 -1.19
C LYS A 1096 36.14 12.20 -2.39
N ARG A 1097 36.51 12.73 -3.56
CA ARG A 1097 35.74 12.51 -4.78
C ARG A 1097 36.10 11.16 -5.40
N SER A 1098 35.09 10.33 -5.63
CA SER A 1098 35.25 9.00 -6.23
C SER A 1098 35.80 9.05 -7.65
N ASP A 1099 35.44 10.08 -8.42
CA ASP A 1099 35.91 10.30 -9.80
C ASP A 1099 37.42 10.63 -9.90
N LEU A 1100 38.09 10.95 -8.78
CA LEU A 1100 39.54 11.19 -8.73
C LEU A 1100 40.33 10.06 -8.06
N ALA A 1101 39.66 9.00 -7.58
CA ALA A 1101 40.29 7.96 -6.78
C ALA A 1101 41.50 7.31 -7.48
N ASP A 1102 41.40 7.01 -8.78
CA ASP A 1102 42.48 6.38 -9.54
C ASP A 1102 43.69 7.30 -9.75
N GLU A 1103 43.46 8.61 -10.00
CA GLU A 1103 44.53 9.59 -10.13
C GLU A 1103 45.28 9.75 -8.80
N LEU A 1104 44.56 9.80 -7.69
CA LEU A 1104 45.14 9.88 -6.34
C LEU A 1104 45.94 8.61 -5.98
N ARG A 1105 45.45 7.41 -6.32
CA ARG A 1105 46.20 6.15 -6.17
C ARG A 1105 47.52 6.19 -6.95
N HIS A 1106 47.51 6.78 -8.14
CA HIS A 1106 48.71 6.93 -8.96
C HIS A 1106 49.75 7.87 -8.31
N VAL A 1107 49.30 8.94 -7.65
CA VAL A 1107 50.18 9.84 -6.90
C VAL A 1107 50.83 9.13 -5.71
N VAL A 1108 50.07 8.33 -4.95
CA VAL A 1108 50.60 7.57 -3.80
C VAL A 1108 51.64 6.53 -4.23
N THR A 1109 51.35 5.77 -5.30
CA THR A 1109 52.25 4.69 -5.75
C THR A 1109 53.58 5.18 -6.32
N ARG A 1110 53.63 6.42 -6.86
CA ARG A 1110 54.86 7.04 -7.38
C ARG A 1110 55.63 7.86 -6.36
N GLY A 1111 55.03 8.20 -5.22
CA GLY A 1111 55.66 8.99 -4.16
C GLY A 1111 56.83 8.25 -3.49
N LEU A 1112 57.94 8.97 -3.27
CA LEU A 1112 59.15 8.46 -2.58
C LEU A 1112 59.04 8.51 -1.04
N SER A 1113 58.18 9.36 -0.48
CA SER A 1113 57.92 9.49 0.97
C SER A 1113 56.41 9.60 1.22
N MET A 1114 55.84 8.79 2.12
CA MET A 1114 54.38 8.74 2.34
C MET A 1114 53.85 9.83 3.27
N LEU A 1115 54.70 10.38 4.14
CA LEU A 1115 54.30 11.31 5.19
C LEU A 1115 54.67 12.76 4.91
N SER A 1116 55.15 13.05 3.70
CA SER A 1116 55.50 14.41 3.27
C SER A 1116 54.93 14.71 1.89
N GLY A 1117 54.87 15.99 1.55
CA GLY A 1117 54.37 16.43 0.25
C GLY A 1117 52.91 16.02 -0.02
N MET A 1118 52.62 15.80 -1.29
CA MET A 1118 51.32 15.36 -1.80
C MET A 1118 50.87 13.98 -1.23
N PRO A 1119 51.73 12.94 -1.16
CA PRO A 1119 51.36 11.69 -0.48
C PRO A 1119 50.94 11.87 0.98
N GLY A 1120 51.64 12.72 1.74
CA GLY A 1120 51.27 13.04 3.13
C GLY A 1120 49.88 13.66 3.26
N MET A 1121 49.51 14.56 2.35
CA MET A 1121 48.15 15.11 2.34
C MET A 1121 47.10 14.05 2.00
N ILE A 1122 47.38 13.12 1.08
CA ILE A 1122 46.47 12.00 0.79
C ILE A 1122 46.31 11.10 2.01
N VAL A 1123 47.40 10.75 2.71
CA VAL A 1123 47.33 9.98 3.96
C VAL A 1123 46.47 10.71 5.00
N ARG A 1124 46.60 12.04 5.12
CA ARG A 1124 45.81 12.84 6.08
C ARG A 1124 44.32 12.89 5.76
N HIS A 1125 43.94 13.06 4.49
CA HIS A 1125 42.54 13.34 4.10
C HIS A 1125 41.81 12.16 3.47
N ALA A 1126 42.51 11.21 2.83
CA ALA A 1126 41.96 10.03 2.17
C ALA A 1126 42.81 8.77 2.47
N PRO A 1127 42.92 8.35 3.74
CA PRO A 1127 43.76 7.21 4.13
C PRO A 1127 43.39 5.90 3.43
N GLU A 1128 42.12 5.71 3.05
CA GLU A 1128 41.66 4.57 2.26
C GLU A 1128 42.37 4.46 0.91
N ILE A 1129 42.63 5.59 0.24
CA ILE A 1129 43.37 5.64 -1.02
C ILE A 1129 44.84 5.27 -0.79
N ALA A 1130 45.43 5.75 0.30
CA ALA A 1130 46.81 5.44 0.66
C ALA A 1130 47.02 3.95 0.97
N VAL A 1131 46.07 3.33 1.68
CA VAL A 1131 46.09 1.90 2.01
C VAL A 1131 45.99 1.02 0.76
N VAL A 1132 45.11 1.35 -0.20
CA VAL A 1132 45.00 0.58 -1.45
C VAL A 1132 46.29 0.64 -2.27
N GLY A 1133 47.00 1.78 -2.26
CA GLY A 1133 48.22 1.95 -3.05
C GLY A 1133 49.47 1.24 -2.52
N ARG A 1134 49.60 1.04 -1.20
CA ARG A 1134 50.84 0.54 -0.55
C ARG A 1134 50.63 -0.58 0.48
N GLY A 1135 49.40 -0.84 0.90
CA GLY A 1135 49.03 -1.84 1.92
C GLY A 1135 48.93 -1.25 3.33
N ALA A 1136 48.03 -1.84 4.14
CA ALA A 1136 47.71 -1.35 5.49
C ALA A 1136 48.89 -1.44 6.47
N SER A 1137 49.64 -2.56 6.45
CA SER A 1137 50.77 -2.77 7.37
C SER A 1137 51.93 -1.82 7.11
N SER A 1138 52.29 -1.60 5.83
CA SER A 1138 53.37 -0.67 5.46
C SER A 1138 53.04 0.77 5.89
N LEU A 1139 51.79 1.21 5.71
CA LEU A 1139 51.37 2.53 6.15
C LEU A 1139 51.35 2.64 7.69
N ALA A 1140 50.93 1.58 8.38
CA ALA A 1140 50.92 1.53 9.84
C ALA A 1140 52.33 1.66 10.44
N GLU A 1141 53.33 0.99 9.87
CA GLU A 1141 54.74 1.09 10.29
C GLU A 1141 55.28 2.51 10.19
N GLU A 1142 54.99 3.21 9.09
CA GLU A 1142 55.43 4.59 8.91
C GLU A 1142 54.74 5.57 9.87
N LEU A 1143 53.49 5.30 10.25
CA LEU A 1143 52.70 6.17 11.11
C LEU A 1143 53.07 6.08 12.60
N VAL A 1144 53.73 5.01 13.04
CA VAL A 1144 54.16 4.83 14.44
C VAL A 1144 55.13 5.92 14.86
N GLY A 1145 54.92 6.49 16.06
CA GLY A 1145 55.83 7.49 16.64
C GLY A 1145 55.67 8.89 16.04
N THR A 1146 54.63 9.12 15.24
CA THR A 1146 54.31 10.44 14.68
C THR A 1146 53.37 11.26 15.59
N GLY A 1147 53.02 10.74 16.78
CA GLY A 1147 52.11 11.37 17.73
C GLY A 1147 50.72 11.62 17.14
N VAL A 1148 50.08 12.74 17.45
CA VAL A 1148 48.74 13.07 16.91
C VAL A 1148 48.73 13.44 15.41
N ARG A 1149 49.90 13.52 14.75
CA ARG A 1149 49.96 13.78 13.30
C ARG A 1149 49.35 12.58 12.56
N PHE A 1150 48.59 12.87 11.50
CA PHE A 1150 47.85 11.86 10.73
C PHE A 1150 46.84 11.04 11.55
N ARG A 1151 46.28 11.62 12.62
CA ARG A 1151 45.26 10.99 13.48
C ARG A 1151 44.19 10.21 12.71
N ARG A 1152 43.62 10.81 11.66
CA ARG A 1152 42.58 10.20 10.81
C ARG A 1152 43.04 8.90 10.14
N ALA A 1153 44.28 8.84 9.67
CA ALA A 1153 44.86 7.64 9.07
C ALA A 1153 45.05 6.53 10.10
N LYS A 1154 45.51 6.89 11.30
CA LYS A 1154 45.64 5.96 12.43
C LYS A 1154 44.27 5.43 12.86
N HIS A 1155 43.27 6.31 12.97
CA HIS A 1155 41.89 5.91 13.24
C HIS A 1155 41.35 4.93 12.20
N PHE A 1156 41.52 5.23 10.91
CA PHE A 1156 41.10 4.36 9.82
C PHE A 1156 41.79 2.98 9.87
N LEU A 1157 43.11 2.95 10.12
CA LEU A 1157 43.88 1.71 10.21
C LEU A 1157 43.50 0.85 11.42
N VAL A 1158 43.41 1.47 12.60
CA VAL A 1158 43.02 0.78 13.84
C VAL A 1158 41.61 0.22 13.69
N ALA A 1159 40.66 1.01 13.18
CA ALA A 1159 39.29 0.54 13.04
C ALA A 1159 39.16 -0.61 12.03
N ARG A 1160 39.77 -0.52 10.84
CA ARG A 1160 39.52 -1.49 9.75
C ARG A 1160 40.50 -2.66 9.67
N PHE A 1161 41.68 -2.57 10.29
CA PHE A 1161 42.77 -3.52 10.05
C PHE A 1161 43.46 -4.03 11.33
N SER A 1162 42.97 -3.71 12.52
CA SER A 1162 43.60 -4.15 13.78
C SER A 1162 43.76 -5.67 13.91
N ASP A 1163 42.87 -6.47 13.30
CA ASP A 1163 42.96 -7.94 13.24
C ASP A 1163 44.11 -8.45 12.36
N ARG A 1164 44.68 -7.58 11.50
CA ARG A 1164 45.70 -7.90 10.49
C ARG A 1164 47.04 -7.23 10.74
N LEU A 1165 47.12 -6.29 11.69
CA LEU A 1165 48.34 -5.59 12.06
C LEU A 1165 49.16 -6.39 13.08
N ASP A 1166 50.49 -6.24 13.05
CA ASP A 1166 51.35 -6.78 14.11
C ASP A 1166 50.98 -6.15 15.46
N GLN A 1167 50.98 -6.96 16.53
CA GLN A 1167 50.54 -6.51 17.85
C GLN A 1167 51.36 -5.34 18.39
N LYS A 1168 52.67 -5.26 18.10
CA LYS A 1168 53.50 -4.13 18.55
C LYS A 1168 53.15 -2.86 17.78
N ILE A 1169 52.89 -2.98 16.48
CA ILE A 1169 52.46 -1.84 15.65
C ILE A 1169 51.10 -1.34 16.12
N LEU A 1170 50.13 -2.24 16.35
CA LEU A 1170 48.82 -1.89 16.88
C LEU A 1170 48.94 -1.19 18.25
N ALA A 1171 49.73 -1.73 19.17
CA ALA A 1171 49.95 -1.12 20.48
C ALA A 1171 50.55 0.29 20.37
N SER A 1172 51.56 0.48 19.50
CA SER A 1172 52.16 1.80 19.28
C SER A 1172 51.22 2.80 18.61
N LEU A 1173 50.37 2.34 17.67
CA LEU A 1173 49.34 3.20 17.08
C LEU A 1173 48.28 3.63 18.10
N LEU A 1174 47.89 2.75 19.01
CA LEU A 1174 46.95 3.06 20.09
C LEU A 1174 47.54 4.06 21.09
N GLN A 1175 48.84 3.98 21.40
CA GLN A 1175 49.53 4.95 22.26
C GLN A 1175 49.63 6.35 21.65
N ASP A 1176 49.68 6.45 20.32
CA ASP A 1176 49.73 7.72 19.60
C ASP A 1176 48.36 8.44 19.50
N LEU A 1177 47.27 7.76 19.87
CA LEU A 1177 45.90 8.24 19.77
C LEU A 1177 45.38 8.74 21.12
N ASP A 1178 44.78 9.93 21.11
CA ASP A 1178 44.05 10.50 22.26
C ASP A 1178 42.69 9.84 22.49
N ALA A 1179 42.06 9.37 21.41
CA ALA A 1179 40.84 8.57 21.47
C ALA A 1179 40.91 7.40 20.47
N VAL A 1180 40.48 6.22 20.90
CA VAL A 1180 40.59 4.97 20.12
C VAL A 1180 39.26 4.64 19.45
N PRO A 1181 39.23 4.44 18.11
CA PRO A 1181 37.99 4.12 17.40
C PRO A 1181 37.49 2.71 17.73
N TRP A 1182 36.20 2.51 17.51
CA TRP A 1182 35.62 1.18 17.42
C TRP A 1182 36.13 0.47 16.17
N GLY A 1183 36.37 -0.84 16.28
CA GLY A 1183 36.71 -1.64 15.12
C GLY A 1183 35.59 -1.59 14.06
N TYR A 1184 35.87 -2.04 12.86
CA TYR A 1184 34.88 -2.18 11.79
C TYR A 1184 34.29 -3.59 11.74
N SER A 1185 35.03 -4.59 12.26
CA SER A 1185 34.58 -5.97 12.43
C SER A 1185 34.74 -6.44 13.88
N ALA A 1186 34.03 -7.51 14.26
CA ALA A 1186 34.16 -8.12 15.58
C ALA A 1186 35.61 -8.59 15.86
N ALA A 1187 36.29 -9.12 14.85
CA ALA A 1187 37.68 -9.52 14.95
C ALA A 1187 38.60 -8.31 15.19
N ALA A 1188 38.36 -7.20 14.48
CA ALA A 1188 39.10 -5.95 14.66
C ALA A 1188 38.88 -5.37 16.05
N GLU A 1189 37.65 -5.36 16.56
CA GLU A 1189 37.35 -4.91 17.93
C GLU A 1189 38.03 -5.77 18.98
N GLN A 1190 37.97 -7.09 18.83
CA GLN A 1190 38.61 -8.00 19.77
C GLN A 1190 40.12 -7.78 19.82
N ALA A 1191 40.76 -7.52 18.67
CA ALA A 1191 42.18 -7.18 18.61
C ALA A 1191 42.49 -5.86 19.33
N ILE A 1192 41.64 -4.83 19.17
CA ILE A 1192 41.75 -3.54 19.86
C ILE A 1192 41.59 -3.74 21.38
N GLN A 1193 40.53 -4.40 21.81
CA GLN A 1193 40.23 -4.66 23.22
C GLN A 1193 41.35 -5.43 23.92
N THR A 1194 41.93 -6.42 23.23
CA THR A 1194 43.07 -7.20 23.76
C THR A 1194 44.27 -6.31 24.09
N GLN A 1195 44.55 -5.30 23.25
CA GLN A 1195 45.63 -4.34 23.50
C GLN A 1195 45.26 -3.29 24.54
N LEU A 1196 44.01 -2.82 24.57
CA LEU A 1196 43.53 -1.87 25.59
C LEU A 1196 43.63 -2.45 27.01
N LEU A 1197 43.36 -3.74 27.18
CA LEU A 1197 43.54 -4.43 28.47
C LEU A 1197 44.99 -4.39 28.99
N ILE A 1198 45.97 -4.26 28.09
CA ILE A 1198 47.41 -4.18 28.42
C ILE A 1198 47.86 -2.73 28.63
N LEU A 1199 47.31 -1.79 27.85
CA LEU A 1199 47.69 -0.37 27.83
C LEU A 1199 47.00 0.48 28.92
N GLY A 1200 45.89 -0.01 29.51
CA GLY A 1200 45.12 0.69 30.54
C GLY A 1200 43.87 1.40 30.00
N SER A 1201 43.22 2.22 30.83
CA SER A 1201 42.00 2.94 30.45
C SER A 1201 42.28 4.00 29.38
N VAL A 1202 41.60 3.91 28.23
CA VAL A 1202 41.72 4.88 27.14
C VAL A 1202 40.32 5.39 26.75
N CYS A 1203 40.21 6.67 26.42
CA CYS A 1203 38.98 7.25 25.89
C CYS A 1203 38.63 6.61 24.54
N ARG A 1204 37.39 6.17 24.37
CA ARG A 1204 36.90 5.69 23.07
C ARG A 1204 36.53 6.90 22.23
N PHE A 1205 36.85 6.82 20.94
CA PHE A 1205 36.42 7.84 19.98
C PHE A 1205 34.91 7.66 19.76
N GLU A 1206 34.15 8.35 20.59
CA GLU A 1206 32.76 8.68 20.36
C GLU A 1206 32.76 10.01 19.61
N LEU A 1207 32.06 10.10 18.48
CA LEU A 1207 31.92 11.35 17.73
C LEU A 1207 31.17 12.36 18.61
N GLU A 1208 31.89 13.11 19.45
CA GLU A 1208 31.30 14.05 20.39
C GLU A 1208 30.54 15.16 19.65
N LYS A 1209 29.23 15.22 19.95
CA LYS A 1209 28.31 16.34 19.80
C LYS A 1209 27.94 16.77 18.37
N GLY A 1210 26.88 16.11 17.91
CA GLY A 1210 25.76 16.71 17.19
C GLY A 1210 24.84 15.63 16.60
N ILE A 1211 23.96 15.09 17.46
CA ILE A 1211 22.74 14.28 17.23
C ILE A 1211 22.88 13.02 16.32
N ASP A 1212 22.63 11.77 16.72
CA ASP A 1212 22.39 11.07 18.02
C ASP A 1212 22.63 9.53 17.83
N TRP A 1213 23.25 8.92 18.84
CA TRP A 1213 23.13 7.59 19.51
C TRP A 1213 22.73 6.25 18.83
N THR A 1214 22.35 6.16 17.54
CA THR A 1214 21.85 4.88 16.97
C THR A 1214 22.93 3.85 16.52
N THR A 1215 24.22 4.13 16.69
CA THR A 1215 25.32 3.29 16.15
C THR A 1215 26.05 2.41 17.18
N LEU A 1216 25.59 2.35 18.43
CA LEU A 1216 26.21 1.46 19.43
C LEU A 1216 25.61 0.03 19.44
N ASP A 1217 24.53 -0.24 18.70
CA ASP A 1217 23.82 -1.53 18.76
C ASP A 1217 24.03 -2.47 17.57
N SER A 1218 24.83 -2.12 16.57
CA SER A 1218 25.19 -3.09 15.51
C SER A 1218 26.19 -4.16 15.98
N TRP A 1219 26.68 -4.11 17.22
CA TRP A 1219 27.60 -5.11 17.80
C TRP A 1219 27.10 -5.72 19.12
N PRO A 1220 26.06 -6.56 19.09
CA PRO A 1220 25.67 -7.33 20.25
C PRO A 1220 26.57 -8.57 20.33
N THR A 1221 27.73 -8.48 20.98
CA THR A 1221 28.33 -9.67 21.63
C THR A 1221 29.44 -9.46 22.67
N LEU A 1222 30.00 -8.26 22.93
CA LEU A 1222 31.23 -8.20 23.75
C LEU A 1222 31.36 -7.15 24.86
N VAL A 1223 30.30 -6.42 25.24
CA VAL A 1223 30.40 -5.50 26.40
C VAL A 1223 29.28 -5.75 27.42
N GLN A 1224 29.30 -6.94 28.04
CA GLN A 1224 28.82 -7.06 29.42
C GLN A 1224 29.99 -6.88 30.37
N ARG A 1225 29.95 -5.75 31.10
CA ARG A 1225 30.60 -5.37 32.38
C ARG A 1225 31.30 -4.01 32.27
N ARG A 1226 30.52 -2.94 32.49
CA ARG A 1226 31.06 -1.72 33.11
C ARG A 1226 31.60 -2.10 34.50
N PRO A 1227 32.87 -1.84 34.85
CA PRO A 1227 33.25 -1.69 36.25
C PRO A 1227 32.58 -0.41 36.77
N ALA A 1228 32.04 -0.47 37.98
CA ALA A 1228 31.43 0.68 38.63
C ALA A 1228 32.37 1.89 38.67
N TYR A 1229 31.84 3.05 38.26
CA TYR A 1229 32.47 4.36 38.38
C TYR A 1229 33.08 4.56 39.78
N SER A 1230 34.37 4.91 39.82
CA SER A 1230 35.03 5.45 41.01
C SER A 1230 35.50 6.87 40.71
N GLY A 1231 34.64 7.86 41.00
CA GLY A 1231 34.97 9.28 41.27
C GLY A 1231 35.67 10.13 40.19
N PRO A 1232 35.52 11.47 40.23
CA PRO A 1232 36.21 12.37 39.32
C PRO A 1232 37.66 12.59 39.79
N ALA A 1233 38.62 12.46 38.89
CA ALA A 1233 39.95 13.02 39.06
C ALA A 1233 40.24 13.95 37.88
N GLU A 1234 40.58 15.20 38.22
CA GLU A 1234 40.92 16.30 37.32
C GLU A 1234 42.06 15.93 36.35
N CYS A 1235 41.83 16.15 35.05
CA CYS A 1235 42.74 16.77 34.07
C CYS A 1235 41.97 17.11 32.79
#